data_AF-A0A928BP74-F1
#
_entry.id   AF-A0A928BP74-F1
#
_cell.length_a   1.000
_cell.length_b   1.000
_cell.length_c   1.000
_cell.angle_alpha   90.00
_cell.angle_beta   90.00
_cell.angle_gamma   90.00
#
_symmetry.space_group_name_H-M   'P 1'
#
loop_
_entity.id
_entity.type
_entity.pdbx_description
1 polymer ?
#
loop_
_entity_poly.entity_id
_entity_poly.type
_entity_poly.pdbx_seq_one_letter_code
_entity_poly.pdbx_strand_id
1 'polypeptide(L)'
;MKAKMWLLSLFIGAAMAVCAQETKKVFIYSPNERAGLHLAQLTDKGWQEVGQLCASDYGTWGVEKRMFHPSVARAKDGTWRLVFQVNDRAPLFAAAYSRDLVTWRPQDYPRVATHNCLAPVVHAAGDGFEVIYTCDGVRYRVTASPDFRHFSSGERIEDLQQLVEALQIVDKVQLDGKSFEGQIFELPVQEVDAITTHFKLMREDGRLSSERMHDDATNPLMPRQPVAATLTVTTQEKAISDKLIGIFFEDISYAADGGLYAEMVQNRDFEYNAKDRREWNATTAWSSSKPIAIATENPLSTCNPHYAVVGADTLYNEGWDGFAVKAGEKYDFSMFARNPQGQKRFVVRLLDEANTPIAQGTLDTQSPYWQKYEVVLQPGRTCPKARLALIGLQEATACIDLVSLFPQQTFKNRKNGLRKDLAQVIADLKPKFVRFPGGCMSHGQGLENIYHWNHTVGPLQDRQPDFNIWGYHQTRGLGFFEYFQFCEDIGAEPLPVLAAGVPCQNSAANAEGIGGQQGGIPMEQMPAYIQELLDMIDWANGDPATSKWAKMRADAGHPAPFNLKYIGIGNEDIIGTVFEERYEMICKAIRQKYPDIKVCGTVGPFHTPSADYIEGWDFTKKHSDLQYMVDEHYYESTGWFMHHRDYYDGYDRSMPKVYLGEYAASTRAKRPNVETALAEALYLTDVERNGDVVEMTSYAPMLAKDGHHNWNPDMIYFSNTEVRPTPAYDVQRLFSVYGGDRYVSTSLDISPTLRHRVAASLVRDSQTGRRYLKLVNALPVELTLTVNGLTIPAGSKIEEFCGQPEDQKITVRRGTVGKDALKLPPYSFRVIAF
;
A
#
# COMPACT_ATOMS: atom_id res chain seq x y z
N MET A 1 1.86 -7.88 -23.27
CA MET A 1 2.79 -8.99 -22.87
C MET A 1 2.07 -10.28 -22.44
N LYS A 2 0.96 -10.20 -21.67
CA LYS A 2 0.16 -11.34 -21.18
C LYS A 2 -0.23 -12.38 -22.25
N ALA A 3 -0.75 -11.95 -23.40
CA ALA A 3 -1.11 -12.87 -24.48
C ALA A 3 0.09 -13.60 -25.11
N LYS A 4 1.29 -12.97 -25.13
CA LYS A 4 2.53 -13.60 -25.65
C LYS A 4 3.16 -14.57 -24.63
N MET A 5 2.97 -14.33 -23.33
CA MET A 5 3.49 -15.21 -22.26
C MET A 5 2.57 -16.42 -21.99
N TRP A 6 1.25 -16.26 -22.02
CA TRP A 6 0.28 -17.36 -21.83
C TRP A 6 0.28 -18.39 -22.97
N LEU A 7 0.57 -17.95 -24.21
CA LEU A 7 0.71 -18.86 -25.36
C LEU A 7 1.94 -19.77 -25.25
N LEU A 8 2.96 -19.42 -24.45
CA LEU A 8 4.11 -20.28 -24.21
C LEU A 8 3.84 -21.41 -23.20
N SER A 9 2.92 -21.21 -22.26
CA SER A 9 2.60 -22.19 -21.19
C SER A 9 1.74 -23.36 -21.70
N LEU A 10 1.08 -23.20 -22.85
CA LEU A 10 0.09 -24.16 -23.37
C LEU A 10 0.65 -25.21 -24.34
N PHE A 11 1.96 -25.28 -24.55
CA PHE A 11 2.59 -26.26 -25.48
C PHE A 11 3.41 -27.37 -24.83
N ILE A 12 3.39 -27.53 -23.50
CA ILE A 12 4.18 -28.58 -22.79
C ILE A 12 3.29 -29.76 -22.36
N GLY A 13 2.39 -30.21 -23.23
CA GLY A 13 1.47 -31.29 -22.90
C GLY A 13 0.92 -32.05 -24.10
N ALA A 14 1.77 -32.86 -24.76
CA ALA A 14 1.44 -34.23 -25.20
C ALA A 14 2.50 -34.80 -26.18
N ALA A 15 2.96 -36.02 -25.84
CA ALA A 15 3.59 -37.05 -26.67
C ALA A 15 4.95 -36.76 -27.34
N MET A 16 6.04 -37.18 -26.67
CA MET A 16 7.33 -37.41 -27.33
C MET A 16 7.47 -38.88 -27.74
N ALA A 17 7.60 -39.09 -29.06
CA ALA A 17 8.24 -40.27 -29.60
C ALA A 17 9.76 -40.15 -29.42
N VAL A 18 10.41 -41.29 -29.19
CA VAL A 18 11.85 -41.44 -28.90
C VAL A 18 12.69 -41.02 -30.12
N CYS A 19 13.07 -39.75 -30.18
CA CYS A 19 14.31 -39.28 -30.77
C CYS A 19 15.15 -38.66 -29.65
N ALA A 20 16.47 -38.84 -29.66
CA ALA A 20 17.37 -38.15 -28.74
C ALA A 20 17.14 -36.64 -28.87
N GLN A 21 16.47 -36.05 -27.88
CA GLN A 21 16.29 -34.61 -27.85
C GLN A 21 17.67 -33.99 -27.63
N GLU A 22 18.03 -33.05 -28.49
CA GLU A 22 19.20 -32.21 -28.27
C GLU A 22 19.04 -31.51 -26.91
N THR A 23 20.09 -31.58 -26.08
CA THR A 23 20.12 -30.96 -24.77
C THR A 23 21.17 -29.85 -24.72
N LYS A 24 20.97 -28.87 -23.83
CA LYS A 24 21.96 -27.86 -23.49
C LYS A 24 22.22 -27.89 -21.99
N LYS A 25 23.45 -27.57 -21.61
CA LYS A 25 23.84 -27.40 -20.20
C LYS A 25 23.45 -26.02 -19.71
N VAL A 26 22.77 -25.98 -18.57
CA VAL A 26 22.51 -24.76 -17.81
C VAL A 26 23.18 -24.87 -16.43
N PHE A 27 23.54 -23.74 -15.87
CA PHE A 27 24.16 -23.61 -14.56
C PHE A 27 23.30 -22.68 -13.71
N ILE A 28 22.74 -23.22 -12.63
CA ILE A 28 21.90 -22.49 -11.70
C ILE A 28 22.75 -22.14 -10.48
N TYR A 29 22.81 -20.87 -10.13
CA TYR A 29 23.71 -20.37 -9.09
C TYR A 29 23.17 -19.10 -8.44
N SER A 30 23.80 -18.66 -7.35
CA SER A 30 23.57 -17.34 -6.77
C SER A 30 24.87 -16.55 -6.79
N PRO A 31 24.94 -15.37 -7.42
CA PRO A 31 26.16 -14.56 -7.47
C PRO A 31 26.63 -14.08 -6.08
N ASN A 32 25.68 -13.85 -5.17
CA ASN A 32 25.85 -13.51 -3.77
C ASN A 32 24.47 -13.54 -3.08
N GLU A 33 24.45 -13.41 -1.76
CA GLU A 33 23.23 -13.55 -0.97
C GLU A 33 22.15 -12.51 -1.28
N ARG A 34 22.46 -11.40 -1.95
CA ARG A 34 21.52 -10.33 -2.33
C ARG A 34 21.10 -10.38 -3.79
N ALA A 35 21.75 -11.23 -4.58
CA ALA A 35 21.49 -11.35 -6.01
C ALA A 35 20.39 -12.37 -6.33
N GLY A 36 19.95 -13.18 -5.38
CA GLY A 36 18.94 -14.22 -5.64
C GLY A 36 19.49 -15.36 -6.52
N LEU A 37 18.58 -16.11 -7.14
CA LEU A 37 18.89 -17.26 -7.99
C LEU A 37 19.03 -16.82 -9.43
N HIS A 38 20.08 -17.26 -10.11
CA HIS A 38 20.45 -16.91 -11.47
C HIS A 38 20.64 -18.17 -12.33
N LEU A 39 20.51 -17.98 -13.64
CA LEU A 39 20.75 -19.02 -14.63
C LEU A 39 21.75 -18.56 -15.68
N ALA A 40 22.76 -19.39 -15.92
CA ALA A 40 23.68 -19.28 -17.04
C ALA A 40 23.53 -20.48 -17.99
N GLN A 41 23.86 -20.27 -19.26
CA GLN A 41 23.82 -21.29 -20.30
C GLN A 41 25.21 -21.52 -20.89
N LEU A 42 25.56 -22.78 -21.15
CA LEU A 42 26.78 -23.11 -21.88
C LEU A 42 26.58 -22.86 -23.37
N THR A 43 27.45 -22.04 -23.96
CA THR A 43 27.49 -21.71 -25.39
C THR A 43 28.84 -22.08 -26.00
N ASP A 44 28.98 -21.89 -27.31
CA ASP A 44 30.25 -21.97 -28.03
C ASP A 44 31.32 -21.01 -27.50
N LYS A 45 30.90 -19.92 -26.84
CA LYS A 45 31.77 -18.92 -26.20
C LYS A 45 32.00 -19.18 -24.71
N GLY A 46 31.56 -20.33 -24.20
CA GLY A 46 31.57 -20.65 -22.76
C GLY A 46 30.26 -20.29 -22.07
N TRP A 47 30.29 -20.23 -20.75
CA TRP A 47 29.12 -19.92 -19.93
C TRP A 47 28.71 -18.46 -20.08
N GLN A 48 27.42 -18.21 -20.29
CA GLN A 48 26.85 -16.88 -20.49
C GLN A 48 25.62 -16.71 -19.59
N GLU A 49 25.56 -15.58 -18.89
CA GLU A 49 24.44 -15.24 -18.02
C GLU A 49 23.14 -15.05 -18.83
N VAL A 50 22.05 -15.65 -18.37
CA VAL A 50 20.72 -15.54 -19.00
C VAL A 50 19.83 -14.55 -18.25
N GLY A 51 19.76 -14.67 -16.92
CA GLY A 51 18.99 -13.78 -16.05
C GLY A 51 18.73 -14.33 -14.64
N GLN A 52 18.17 -13.47 -13.79
CA GLN A 52 17.73 -13.79 -12.43
C GLN A 52 16.36 -14.51 -12.44
N LEU A 53 16.30 -15.70 -11.87
CA LEU A 53 15.10 -16.55 -11.80
C LEU A 53 14.13 -16.12 -10.69
N CYS A 54 14.63 -15.86 -9.48
CA CYS A 54 13.86 -15.34 -8.35
C CYS A 54 14.77 -14.75 -7.27
N ALA A 55 14.21 -13.94 -6.38
CA ALA A 55 14.88 -13.38 -5.20
C ALA A 55 14.17 -13.83 -3.92
N SER A 56 14.84 -13.69 -2.78
CA SER A 56 14.25 -13.99 -1.47
C SER A 56 13.16 -12.97 -1.11
N ASP A 57 11.98 -13.45 -0.72
CA ASP A 57 10.88 -12.62 -0.21
C ASP A 57 10.85 -12.56 1.34
N TYR A 58 11.90 -13.05 2.00
CA TYR A 58 11.98 -13.15 3.46
C TYR A 58 12.28 -11.82 4.16
N GLY A 59 11.53 -11.50 5.22
CA GLY A 59 11.86 -10.41 6.14
C GLY A 59 11.76 -9.00 5.58
N THR A 60 12.24 -8.03 6.37
CA THR A 60 12.25 -6.60 6.04
C THR A 60 13.03 -6.29 4.76
N TRP A 61 12.54 -5.30 4.01
CA TRP A 61 13.22 -4.73 2.84
C TRP A 61 14.71 -4.48 3.07
N GLY A 62 15.52 -4.96 2.12
CA GLY A 62 16.96 -4.72 2.07
C GLY A 62 17.79 -5.49 3.11
N VAL A 63 17.35 -5.64 4.36
CA VAL A 63 18.16 -6.24 5.42
C VAL A 63 18.14 -7.77 5.34
N GLU A 64 16.94 -8.36 5.28
CA GLU A 64 16.69 -9.80 5.43
C GLU A 64 16.35 -10.49 4.10
N LYS A 65 16.07 -9.74 3.03
CA LYS A 65 15.80 -10.26 1.67
C LYS A 65 17.08 -10.87 1.06
N ARG A 66 17.48 -12.03 1.59
CA ARG A 66 18.74 -12.72 1.27
C ARG A 66 18.52 -14.20 0.98
N MET A 67 19.38 -14.76 0.14
CA MET A 67 19.36 -16.16 -0.29
C MET A 67 20.74 -16.78 -0.09
N PHE A 68 20.90 -17.57 0.97
CA PHE A 68 22.16 -18.28 1.27
C PHE A 68 22.06 -19.74 0.87
N HIS A 69 23.14 -20.27 0.28
CA HIS A 69 23.27 -21.69 -0.06
C HIS A 69 22.05 -22.28 -0.79
N PRO A 70 21.61 -21.71 -1.92
CA PRO A 70 20.47 -22.25 -2.64
C PRO A 70 20.75 -23.66 -3.16
N SER A 71 19.76 -24.52 -3.02
CA SER A 71 19.75 -25.89 -3.52
C SER A 71 18.52 -26.12 -4.37
N VAL A 72 18.72 -26.62 -5.59
CA VAL A 72 17.68 -26.81 -6.59
C VAL A 72 17.58 -28.30 -6.93
N ALA A 73 16.35 -28.81 -6.98
CA ALA A 73 16.05 -30.15 -7.48
C ALA A 73 15.07 -30.09 -8.64
N ARG A 74 15.31 -30.93 -9.65
CA ARG A 74 14.37 -31.16 -10.75
C ARG A 74 13.59 -32.45 -10.50
N ALA A 75 12.28 -32.34 -10.52
CA ALA A 75 11.36 -33.46 -10.36
C ALA A 75 11.21 -34.24 -11.68
N LYS A 76 10.73 -35.49 -11.59
CA LYS A 76 10.51 -36.35 -12.77
C LYS A 76 9.44 -35.82 -13.73
N ASP A 77 8.51 -35.00 -13.22
CA ASP A 77 7.46 -34.34 -14.01
C ASP A 77 7.96 -33.07 -14.73
N GLY A 78 9.25 -32.74 -14.61
CA GLY A 78 9.86 -31.56 -15.21
C GLY A 78 9.80 -30.29 -14.35
N THR A 79 9.10 -30.33 -13.21
CA THR A 79 8.97 -29.20 -12.29
C THR A 79 10.20 -29.06 -11.38
N TRP A 80 10.31 -27.94 -10.70
CA TRP A 80 11.51 -27.54 -9.97
C TRP A 80 11.19 -27.23 -8.50
N ARG A 81 12.16 -27.51 -7.62
CA ARG A 81 12.14 -27.16 -6.20
C ARG A 81 13.38 -26.35 -5.87
N LEU A 82 13.22 -25.33 -5.05
CA LEU A 82 14.30 -24.53 -4.50
C LEU A 82 14.17 -24.55 -2.98
N VAL A 83 15.28 -24.76 -2.29
CA VAL A 83 15.42 -24.43 -0.87
C VAL A 83 16.63 -23.56 -0.66
N PHE A 84 16.57 -22.67 0.34
CA PHE A 84 17.74 -21.87 0.71
C PHE A 84 17.65 -21.41 2.17
N GLN A 85 18.81 -21.11 2.75
CA GLN A 85 18.92 -20.54 4.08
C GLN A 85 18.59 -19.04 4.02
N VAL A 86 17.74 -18.56 4.93
CA VAL A 86 17.33 -17.15 4.99
C VAL A 86 18.30 -16.28 5.80
N ASN A 87 18.80 -16.79 6.92
CA ASN A 87 19.81 -16.20 7.78
C ASN A 87 20.42 -17.30 8.68
N ASP A 88 21.26 -16.95 9.65
CA ASP A 88 21.98 -17.89 10.52
C ASP A 88 21.31 -18.12 11.88
N ARG A 89 20.11 -17.58 12.10
CA ARG A 89 19.41 -17.57 13.40
C ARG A 89 18.00 -18.17 13.38
N ALA A 90 17.30 -18.04 12.25
CA ALA A 90 15.90 -18.41 12.17
C ALA A 90 15.73 -19.94 12.16
N PRO A 91 14.71 -20.48 12.86
CA PRO A 91 14.40 -21.91 12.88
C PRO A 91 13.59 -22.32 11.64
N LEU A 92 13.99 -21.84 10.46
CA LEU A 92 13.29 -22.09 9.20
C LEU A 92 14.24 -21.95 8.00
N PHE A 93 13.85 -22.54 6.88
CA PHE A 93 14.43 -22.30 5.56
C PHE A 93 13.35 -21.79 4.62
N ALA A 94 13.75 -21.23 3.48
CA ALA A 94 12.82 -20.88 2.41
C ALA A 94 12.64 -22.06 1.46
N ALA A 95 11.43 -22.27 0.98
CA ALA A 95 11.07 -23.31 0.02
C ALA A 95 10.24 -22.70 -1.11
N ALA A 96 10.57 -23.00 -2.36
CA ALA A 96 9.82 -22.54 -3.51
C ALA A 96 9.66 -23.63 -4.58
N TYR A 97 8.60 -23.49 -5.37
CA TYR A 97 8.24 -24.39 -6.45
C TYR A 97 8.17 -23.62 -7.77
N SER A 98 8.61 -24.23 -8.87
CA SER A 98 8.41 -23.68 -10.22
C SER A 98 7.99 -24.76 -11.22
N ARG A 99 7.10 -24.41 -12.16
CA ARG A 99 6.67 -25.32 -13.23
C ARG A 99 7.66 -25.34 -14.41
N ASP A 100 8.37 -24.25 -14.63
CA ASP A 100 9.06 -23.93 -15.89
C ASP A 100 10.43 -23.25 -15.67
N LEU A 101 10.92 -23.25 -14.42
CA LEU A 101 12.16 -22.65 -13.94
C LEU A 101 12.21 -21.12 -13.88
N VAL A 102 11.36 -20.41 -14.63
CA VAL A 102 11.32 -18.93 -14.67
C VAL A 102 10.15 -18.33 -13.90
N THR A 103 9.09 -19.11 -13.68
CA THR A 103 7.91 -18.73 -12.92
C THR A 103 7.92 -19.48 -11.59
N TRP A 104 8.46 -18.84 -10.55
CA TRP A 104 8.47 -19.38 -9.19
C TRP A 104 7.21 -18.95 -8.44
N ARG A 105 6.66 -19.85 -7.64
CA ARG A 105 5.60 -19.54 -6.67
C ARG A 105 6.18 -18.75 -5.50
N PRO A 106 5.35 -18.01 -4.74
CA PRO A 106 5.78 -17.35 -3.52
C PRO A 106 6.44 -18.34 -2.56
N GLN A 107 7.43 -17.89 -1.79
CA GLN A 107 8.17 -18.79 -0.90
C GLN A 107 7.31 -19.19 0.30
N ASP A 108 7.31 -20.49 0.60
CA ASP A 108 6.88 -21.01 1.88
C ASP A 108 8.09 -21.08 2.82
N TYR A 109 7.86 -20.99 4.13
CA TYR A 109 8.93 -20.94 5.13
C TYR A 109 8.72 -22.00 6.21
N PRO A 110 9.07 -23.27 5.91
CA PRO A 110 8.87 -24.38 6.84
C PRO A 110 9.63 -24.16 8.15
N ARG A 111 8.88 -24.19 9.25
CA ARG A 111 9.46 -24.15 10.60
C ARG A 111 10.00 -25.53 10.95
N VAL A 112 11.21 -25.55 11.51
CA VAL A 112 11.86 -26.77 11.99
C VAL A 112 12.03 -26.74 13.50
N ALA A 113 12.22 -27.91 14.11
CA ALA A 113 12.33 -28.08 15.56
C ALA A 113 13.62 -27.51 16.18
N THR A 114 14.58 -27.09 15.34
CA THR A 114 15.89 -26.59 15.77
C THR A 114 16.05 -25.11 15.46
N HIS A 115 16.82 -24.40 16.27
CA HIS A 115 17.36 -23.11 15.88
C HIS A 115 18.34 -23.25 14.70
N ASN A 116 18.52 -22.20 13.90
CA ASN A 116 19.51 -22.11 12.81
C ASN A 116 19.38 -23.23 11.75
N CYS A 117 18.64 -22.98 10.67
CA CYS A 117 18.60 -23.89 9.52
C CYS A 117 19.71 -23.54 8.52
N LEU A 118 20.86 -24.24 8.57
CA LEU A 118 22.01 -23.92 7.73
C LEU A 118 22.12 -24.85 6.51
N ALA A 119 22.48 -24.26 5.38
CA ALA A 119 22.78 -24.94 4.11
C ALA A 119 21.78 -26.08 3.75
N PRO A 120 20.47 -25.78 3.63
CA PRO A 120 19.48 -26.78 3.27
C PRO A 120 19.72 -27.32 1.86
N VAL A 121 19.59 -28.64 1.70
CA VAL A 121 19.75 -29.35 0.42
C VAL A 121 18.47 -30.12 0.14
N VAL A 122 17.93 -29.99 -1.08
CA VAL A 122 16.70 -30.68 -1.51
C VAL A 122 17.01 -31.78 -2.53
N HIS A 123 16.37 -32.95 -2.37
CA HIS A 123 16.39 -34.02 -3.35
C HIS A 123 15.03 -34.72 -3.45
N ALA A 124 14.79 -35.40 -4.57
CA ALA A 124 13.58 -36.19 -4.77
C ALA A 124 13.66 -37.49 -3.94
N ALA A 125 12.59 -37.84 -3.23
CA ALA A 125 12.50 -39.04 -2.40
C ALA A 125 11.13 -39.70 -2.58
N GLY A 126 11.09 -40.86 -3.25
CA GLY A 126 9.82 -41.51 -3.62
C GLY A 126 8.96 -40.62 -4.53
N ASP A 127 7.72 -40.34 -4.10
CA ASP A 127 6.78 -39.43 -4.77
C ASP A 127 6.85 -37.98 -4.22
N GLY A 128 7.66 -37.73 -3.19
CA GLY A 128 7.83 -36.42 -2.55
C GLY A 128 9.28 -35.93 -2.59
N PHE A 129 9.62 -35.07 -1.63
CA PHE A 129 10.96 -34.51 -1.49
C PHE A 129 11.46 -34.63 -0.05
N GLU A 130 12.77 -34.71 0.10
CA GLU A 130 13.44 -34.57 1.38
C GLU A 130 14.33 -33.34 1.34
N VAL A 131 14.38 -32.63 2.46
CA VAL A 131 15.29 -31.52 2.71
C VAL A 131 16.21 -31.90 3.86
N ILE A 132 17.51 -31.84 3.64
CA ILE A 132 18.52 -32.05 4.67
C ILE A 132 19.15 -30.71 5.01
N TYR A 133 19.19 -30.37 6.29
CA TYR A 133 19.86 -29.16 6.77
C TYR A 133 20.79 -29.47 7.93
N THR A 134 21.67 -28.52 8.24
CA THR A 134 22.61 -28.62 9.35
C THR A 134 22.26 -27.60 10.44
N CYS A 135 22.30 -28.03 11.70
CA CYS A 135 22.21 -27.20 12.90
C CYS A 135 23.29 -27.67 13.87
N ASP A 136 24.19 -26.78 14.28
CA ASP A 136 25.30 -27.06 15.20
C ASP A 136 26.14 -28.31 14.84
N GLY A 137 26.36 -28.52 13.53
CA GLY A 137 27.09 -29.69 13.02
C GLY A 137 26.30 -31.00 13.00
N VAL A 138 25.06 -31.00 13.46
CA VAL A 138 24.12 -32.13 13.39
C VAL A 138 23.20 -31.97 12.19
N ARG A 139 22.92 -33.06 11.48
CA ARG A 139 22.03 -33.04 10.31
C ARG A 139 20.62 -33.52 10.66
N TYR A 140 19.65 -32.88 10.02
CA TYR A 140 18.23 -33.13 10.20
C TYR A 140 17.57 -33.34 8.84
N ARG A 141 16.54 -34.19 8.81
CA ARG A 141 15.71 -34.50 7.64
C ARG A 141 14.32 -33.91 7.81
N VAL A 142 13.86 -33.16 6.82
CA VAL A 142 12.49 -32.70 6.67
C VAL A 142 11.89 -33.39 5.45
N THR A 143 10.71 -33.97 5.59
CA THR A 143 9.95 -34.55 4.47
C THR A 143 8.95 -33.51 3.96
N ALA A 144 8.76 -33.45 2.64
CA ALA A 144 7.83 -32.54 1.99
C ALA A 144 6.82 -33.30 1.13
N SER A 145 5.58 -32.80 1.11
CA SER A 145 4.51 -33.29 0.23
C SER A 145 4.87 -33.11 -1.27
N PRO A 146 4.22 -33.84 -2.18
CA PRO A 146 4.50 -33.73 -3.62
C PRO A 146 4.33 -32.32 -4.21
N ASP A 147 3.34 -31.57 -3.70
CA ASP A 147 3.07 -30.16 -4.06
C ASP A 147 4.05 -29.16 -3.43
N PHE A 148 4.93 -29.65 -2.55
CA PHE A 148 5.96 -28.89 -1.85
C PHE A 148 5.43 -27.75 -0.98
N ARG A 149 4.22 -27.91 -0.42
CA ARG A 149 3.59 -26.95 0.49
C ARG A 149 3.60 -27.39 1.95
N HIS A 150 3.63 -28.70 2.21
CA HIS A 150 3.56 -29.24 3.57
C HIS A 150 4.86 -29.94 3.93
N PHE A 151 5.40 -29.60 5.10
CA PHE A 151 6.71 -30.03 5.54
C PHE A 151 6.61 -30.60 6.97
N SER A 152 7.37 -31.65 7.27
CA SER A 152 7.51 -32.14 8.64
C SER A 152 8.38 -31.21 9.49
N SER A 153 8.35 -31.36 10.82
CA SER A 153 9.10 -30.51 11.77
C SER A 153 10.61 -30.74 11.76
N GLY A 154 11.11 -31.71 11.00
CA GLY A 154 12.51 -32.13 11.02
C GLY A 154 12.79 -33.22 12.06
N GLU A 155 13.48 -34.28 11.64
CA GLU A 155 13.98 -35.35 12.50
C GLU A 155 15.50 -35.44 12.44
N ARG A 156 16.16 -35.77 13.55
CA ARG A 156 17.62 -35.91 13.59
C ARG A 156 18.05 -37.15 12.81
N ILE A 157 19.10 -37.03 11.99
CA ILE A 157 19.69 -38.17 11.28
C ILE A 157 20.78 -38.79 12.15
N GLU A 158 20.60 -40.06 12.56
CA GLU A 158 21.58 -40.79 13.39
C GLU A 158 22.61 -41.58 12.56
N ASP A 159 22.24 -42.03 11.35
CA ASP A 159 23.11 -42.82 10.46
C ASP A 159 23.67 -41.97 9.30
N LEU A 160 24.99 -41.74 9.34
CA LEU A 160 25.73 -40.97 8.33
C LEU A 160 25.91 -41.70 6.98
N GLN A 161 25.65 -43.02 6.88
CA GLN A 161 25.69 -43.71 5.58
C GLN A 161 24.54 -43.30 4.65
N GLN A 162 23.37 -42.91 5.20
CA GLN A 162 22.25 -42.39 4.42
C GLN A 162 22.54 -41.01 3.78
N LEU A 163 23.64 -40.35 4.16
CA LEU A 163 23.97 -38.98 3.74
C LEU A 163 24.83 -38.89 2.49
N VAL A 164 25.49 -39.98 2.06
CA VAL A 164 26.38 -39.96 0.89
C VAL A 164 25.62 -39.75 -0.41
N GLU A 165 24.36 -40.19 -0.49
CA GLU A 165 23.51 -40.02 -1.68
C GLU A 165 22.78 -38.65 -1.73
N ALA A 166 22.66 -37.96 -0.59
CA ALA A 166 21.91 -36.70 -0.46
C ALA A 166 22.81 -35.44 -0.43
N LEU A 167 24.13 -35.61 -0.53
CA LEU A 167 25.09 -34.51 -0.60
C LEU A 167 25.14 -33.94 -2.02
N GLN A 168 24.81 -32.66 -2.15
CA GLN A 168 24.75 -31.92 -3.41
C GLN A 168 26.08 -32.00 -4.18
N ILE A 169 26.00 -32.26 -5.49
CA ILE A 169 27.09 -31.98 -6.43
C ILE A 169 27.15 -30.45 -6.55
N VAL A 170 28.13 -29.84 -5.88
CA VAL A 170 28.44 -28.41 -6.06
C VAL A 170 29.40 -28.30 -7.24
N ASP A 171 28.88 -27.79 -8.36
CA ASP A 171 29.67 -27.49 -9.54
C ASP A 171 30.34 -26.13 -9.40
N LYS A 172 31.53 -25.99 -10.00
CA LYS A 172 32.26 -24.72 -10.11
C LYS A 172 32.38 -24.30 -11.56
N VAL A 173 31.84 -23.12 -11.87
CA VAL A 173 31.82 -22.55 -13.22
C VAL A 173 32.50 -21.19 -13.24
N GLN A 174 33.25 -20.90 -14.31
CA GLN A 174 33.80 -19.58 -14.60
C GLN A 174 32.83 -18.79 -15.48
N LEU A 175 32.40 -17.62 -15.01
CA LEU A 175 31.51 -16.70 -15.72
C LEU A 175 32.05 -15.27 -15.57
N ASP A 176 32.29 -14.59 -16.69
CA ASP A 176 32.90 -13.25 -16.75
C ASP A 176 34.16 -13.08 -15.88
N GLY A 177 35.01 -14.11 -15.86
CA GLY A 177 36.28 -14.12 -15.11
C GLY A 177 36.12 -14.32 -13.59
N LYS A 178 34.93 -14.68 -13.11
CA LYS A 178 34.65 -15.01 -11.71
C LYS A 178 34.23 -16.47 -11.57
N SER A 179 34.64 -17.11 -10.47
CA SER A 179 34.23 -18.47 -10.12
C SER A 179 32.95 -18.41 -9.29
N PHE A 180 31.95 -19.21 -9.67
CA PHE A 180 30.71 -19.37 -8.92
C PHE A 180 30.47 -20.84 -8.58
N GLU A 181 29.79 -21.06 -7.46
CA GLU A 181 29.31 -22.37 -7.01
C GLU A 181 27.80 -22.50 -7.31
N GLY A 182 27.38 -23.67 -7.79
CA GLY A 182 25.99 -23.91 -8.20
C GLY A 182 25.77 -25.35 -8.66
N GLN A 183 24.77 -25.57 -9.51
CA GLN A 183 24.39 -26.89 -10.02
C GLN A 183 24.23 -26.86 -11.55
N ILE A 184 24.81 -27.83 -12.25
CA ILE A 184 24.66 -28.02 -13.69
C ILE A 184 23.51 -28.99 -13.98
N PHE A 185 22.63 -28.58 -14.90
CA PHE A 185 21.56 -29.42 -15.42
C PHE A 185 21.65 -29.53 -16.94
N GLU A 186 21.26 -30.69 -17.50
CA GLU A 186 21.03 -30.86 -18.93
C GLU A 186 19.54 -30.78 -19.23
N LEU A 187 19.15 -29.77 -20.03
CA LEU A 187 17.75 -29.50 -20.38
C LEU A 187 17.53 -29.64 -21.89
N PRO A 188 16.34 -30.09 -22.34
CA PRO A 188 15.96 -30.04 -23.75
C PRO A 188 16.14 -28.63 -24.35
N VAL A 189 16.63 -28.53 -25.59
CA VAL A 189 16.83 -27.25 -26.29
C VAL A 189 15.59 -26.36 -26.25
N GLN A 190 14.40 -26.94 -26.43
CA GLN A 190 13.13 -26.20 -26.44
C GLN A 190 12.84 -25.49 -25.11
N GLU A 191 13.18 -26.11 -23.99
CA GLU A 191 13.01 -25.53 -22.65
C GLU A 191 13.99 -24.38 -22.43
N VAL A 192 15.26 -24.56 -22.82
CA VAL A 192 16.27 -23.49 -22.76
C VAL A 192 15.92 -22.32 -23.67
N ASP A 193 15.37 -22.58 -24.85
CA ASP A 193 14.94 -21.54 -25.78
C ASP A 193 13.72 -20.76 -25.24
N ALA A 194 12.80 -21.43 -24.53
CA ALA A 194 11.70 -20.76 -23.83
C ALA A 194 12.21 -19.85 -22.70
N ILE A 195 13.13 -20.34 -21.85
CA ILE A 195 13.76 -19.58 -20.76
C ILE A 195 14.50 -18.35 -21.32
N THR A 196 15.34 -18.54 -22.34
CA THR A 196 16.09 -17.41 -22.93
C THR A 196 15.18 -16.41 -23.62
N THR A 197 14.05 -16.86 -24.20
CA THR A 197 13.03 -15.97 -24.78
C THR A 197 12.33 -15.15 -23.71
N HIS A 198 11.96 -15.76 -22.58
CA HIS A 198 11.40 -15.05 -21.42
C HIS A 198 12.30 -13.87 -21.01
N PHE A 199 13.59 -14.12 -20.77
CA PHE A 199 14.52 -13.06 -20.36
C PHE A 199 14.80 -12.02 -21.44
N LYS A 200 14.74 -12.39 -22.73
CA LYS A 200 14.81 -11.42 -23.83
C LYS A 200 13.62 -10.47 -23.81
N LEU A 201 12.41 -10.97 -23.56
CA LEU A 201 11.20 -10.15 -23.46
C LEU A 201 11.27 -9.21 -22.23
N MET A 202 11.72 -9.71 -21.08
CA MET A 202 11.90 -8.87 -19.88
C MET A 202 12.90 -7.74 -20.10
N ARG A 203 14.01 -7.98 -20.82
CA ARG A 203 14.99 -6.93 -21.16
C ARG A 203 14.42 -5.89 -22.12
N GLU A 204 13.64 -6.32 -23.11
CA GLU A 204 12.98 -5.40 -24.03
C GLU A 204 11.93 -4.55 -23.31
N ASP A 205 11.18 -5.16 -22.39
CA ASP A 205 10.24 -4.44 -21.53
C ASP A 205 10.96 -3.40 -20.66
N GLY A 206 12.04 -3.78 -19.98
CA GLY A 206 12.86 -2.84 -19.21
C GLY A 206 13.41 -1.68 -20.04
N ARG A 207 13.78 -1.93 -21.30
CA ARG A 207 14.21 -0.89 -22.26
C ARG A 207 13.07 0.10 -22.56
N LEU A 208 11.87 -0.40 -22.84
CA LEU A 208 10.69 0.44 -23.07
C LEU A 208 10.30 1.22 -21.80
N SER A 209 10.30 0.55 -20.66
CA SER A 209 9.96 1.12 -19.35
C SER A 209 10.94 2.23 -18.91
N SER A 210 12.19 2.19 -19.39
CA SER A 210 13.17 3.26 -19.16
C SER A 210 12.94 4.56 -19.95
N GLU A 211 12.00 4.57 -20.91
CA GLU A 211 11.74 5.75 -21.74
C GLU A 211 11.17 6.92 -20.90
N ARG A 212 11.68 8.14 -21.13
CA ARG A 212 11.28 9.35 -20.42
C ARG A 212 10.86 10.45 -21.39
N MET A 213 9.85 11.25 -21.01
CA MET A 213 9.49 12.47 -21.75
C MET A 213 10.58 13.54 -21.64
N HIS A 214 11.34 13.54 -20.55
CA HIS A 214 12.53 14.38 -20.37
C HIS A 214 13.51 14.31 -21.55
N ASP A 215 13.67 13.11 -22.13
CA ASP A 215 14.65 12.83 -23.18
C ASP A 215 14.12 13.12 -24.60
N ASP A 216 12.87 13.57 -24.74
CA ASP A 216 12.23 13.75 -26.05
C ASP A 216 13.00 14.75 -26.94
N ALA A 217 13.68 15.73 -26.33
CA ALA A 217 14.49 16.71 -27.04
C ALA A 217 15.66 16.07 -27.81
N THR A 218 16.18 14.92 -27.38
CA THR A 218 17.29 14.19 -28.05
C THR A 218 16.84 12.89 -28.68
N ASN A 219 15.63 12.41 -28.38
CA ASN A 219 15.07 11.19 -28.96
C ASN A 219 14.73 11.40 -30.46
N PRO A 220 15.34 10.65 -31.39
CA PRO A 220 15.08 10.78 -32.82
C PRO A 220 13.71 10.22 -33.25
N LEU A 221 13.06 9.40 -32.41
CA LEU A 221 11.72 8.88 -32.66
C LEU A 221 10.63 9.92 -32.36
N MET A 222 10.96 10.98 -31.62
CA MET A 222 10.02 12.02 -31.24
C MET A 222 9.90 13.10 -32.33
N PRO A 223 8.66 13.52 -32.67
CA PRO A 223 8.41 14.46 -33.75
C PRO A 223 8.93 15.87 -33.40
N ARG A 224 9.29 16.63 -34.44
CA ARG A 224 9.77 18.03 -34.32
C ARG A 224 8.82 19.05 -34.92
N GLN A 225 7.74 18.58 -35.52
CA GLN A 225 6.68 19.38 -36.13
C GLN A 225 5.33 18.91 -35.58
N PRO A 226 4.29 19.77 -35.61
CA PRO A 226 2.95 19.38 -35.19
C PRO A 226 2.48 18.07 -35.84
N VAL A 227 1.80 17.24 -35.05
CA VAL A 227 1.28 15.94 -35.47
C VAL A 227 -0.23 16.01 -35.62
N ALA A 228 -0.76 15.38 -36.66
CA ALA A 228 -2.19 15.18 -36.84
C ALA A 228 -2.57 13.73 -36.47
N ALA A 229 -3.73 13.56 -35.85
CA ALA A 229 -4.32 12.25 -35.58
C ALA A 229 -5.84 12.29 -35.74
N THR A 230 -6.45 11.13 -35.98
CA THR A 230 -7.90 11.01 -36.15
C THR A 230 -8.50 10.18 -35.02
N LEU A 231 -9.41 10.76 -34.25
CA LEU A 231 -10.22 10.06 -33.26
C LEU A 231 -11.55 9.67 -33.90
N THR A 232 -11.82 8.37 -34.02
CA THR A 232 -13.12 7.85 -34.46
C THR A 232 -13.92 7.42 -33.25
N VAL A 233 -15.09 8.02 -33.07
CA VAL A 233 -16.07 7.65 -32.05
C VAL A 233 -17.16 6.82 -32.72
N THR A 234 -17.49 5.68 -32.13
CA THR A 234 -18.56 4.80 -32.63
C THR A 234 -19.82 4.93 -31.78
N THR A 235 -20.90 4.26 -32.17
CA THR A 235 -22.14 4.19 -31.38
C THR A 235 -22.13 3.08 -30.33
N GLN A 236 -21.07 2.28 -30.25
CA GLN A 236 -20.98 1.19 -29.28
C GLN A 236 -20.65 1.73 -27.89
N GLU A 237 -21.45 1.34 -26.90
CA GLU A 237 -21.23 1.68 -25.50
C GLU A 237 -21.18 0.43 -24.63
N LYS A 238 -20.38 0.46 -23.57
CA LYS A 238 -20.42 -0.56 -22.50
C LYS A 238 -20.57 0.07 -21.13
N ALA A 239 -21.16 -0.67 -20.20
CA ALA A 239 -21.22 -0.24 -18.81
C ALA A 239 -19.81 -0.29 -18.21
N ILE A 240 -19.47 0.73 -17.42
CA ILE A 240 -18.25 0.79 -16.62
C ILE A 240 -18.62 1.22 -15.21
N SER A 241 -17.70 1.03 -14.26
CA SER A 241 -17.89 1.48 -12.88
C SER A 241 -18.07 2.99 -12.77
N ASP A 242 -19.05 3.40 -11.97
CA ASP A 242 -19.26 4.78 -11.51
C ASP A 242 -18.38 5.16 -10.30
N LYS A 243 -17.54 4.22 -9.85
CA LYS A 243 -16.66 4.31 -8.67
C LYS A 243 -15.17 4.35 -9.01
N LEU A 244 -14.83 4.62 -10.27
CA LEU A 244 -13.47 4.43 -10.77
C LEU A 244 -12.38 5.16 -9.97
N ILE A 245 -12.61 6.41 -9.54
CA ILE A 245 -11.61 7.19 -8.79
C ILE A 245 -12.02 7.31 -7.31
N GLY A 246 -11.19 6.79 -6.42
CA GLY A 246 -11.27 7.00 -4.97
C GLY A 246 -9.93 7.47 -4.40
N ILE A 247 -9.77 7.34 -3.09
CA ILE A 247 -8.50 7.63 -2.40
C ILE A 247 -8.06 6.46 -1.53
N PHE A 248 -6.75 6.29 -1.45
CA PHE A 248 -6.07 5.43 -0.48
C PHE A 248 -5.58 6.30 0.68
N PHE A 249 -5.84 5.85 1.91
CA PHE A 249 -5.36 6.49 3.11
C PHE A 249 -4.73 5.47 4.04
N GLU A 250 -3.46 5.71 4.38
CA GLU A 250 -2.79 5.10 5.52
C GLU A 250 -2.03 6.15 6.30
N ASP A 251 -1.77 5.87 7.57
CA ASP A 251 -0.96 6.75 8.40
C ASP A 251 0.52 6.52 8.05
N ILE A 252 0.99 7.09 6.96
CA ILE A 252 2.40 7.16 6.54
C ILE A 252 2.81 8.63 6.44
N SER A 253 4.07 8.97 6.73
CA SER A 253 4.56 10.35 6.58
C SER A 253 3.77 11.41 7.37
N TYR A 254 3.26 11.03 8.56
CA TYR A 254 2.36 11.83 9.41
C TYR A 254 1.05 12.21 8.70
N ALA A 255 0.50 11.32 7.89
CA ALA A 255 -0.75 11.54 7.16
C ALA A 255 -1.98 11.64 8.07
N ALA A 256 -2.05 10.89 9.18
CA ALA A 256 -3.13 11.00 10.17
C ALA A 256 -2.71 11.90 11.33
N ASP A 257 -1.93 11.37 12.28
CA ASP A 257 -1.45 12.09 13.46
C ASP A 257 -0.39 13.12 13.02
N GLY A 258 -0.65 14.40 13.30
CA GLY A 258 0.13 15.53 12.78
C GLY A 258 -0.24 15.98 11.36
N GLY A 259 -1.22 15.31 10.73
CA GLY A 259 -1.70 15.58 9.37
C GLY A 259 -3.20 15.83 9.31
N LEU A 260 -3.93 14.86 8.75
CA LEU A 260 -5.37 14.95 8.51
C LEU A 260 -6.18 15.00 9.80
N TYR A 261 -5.72 14.36 10.88
CA TYR A 261 -6.33 14.49 12.21
C TYR A 261 -5.99 15.85 12.82
N ALA A 262 -6.98 16.60 13.30
CA ALA A 262 -6.77 17.99 13.72
C ALA A 262 -6.18 18.19 15.13
N GLU A 263 -5.81 17.12 15.83
CA GLU A 263 -5.14 17.21 17.13
C GLU A 263 -3.79 17.91 16.98
N MET A 264 -3.58 18.96 17.77
CA MET A 264 -2.36 19.77 17.68
C MET A 264 -1.29 19.34 18.70
N VAL A 265 -1.68 18.66 19.78
CA VAL A 265 -0.77 18.19 20.83
C VAL A 265 -0.17 16.84 20.45
N GLN A 266 1.16 16.78 20.35
CA GLN A 266 1.87 15.53 20.12
C GLN A 266 2.10 14.81 21.45
N ASN A 267 1.99 13.47 21.49
CA ASN A 267 2.11 12.66 22.70
C ASN A 267 1.16 13.14 23.83
N ARG A 268 -0.12 13.32 23.50
CA ARG A 268 -1.12 13.97 24.36
C ARG A 268 -1.46 13.21 25.65
N ASP A 269 -1.21 11.91 25.67
CA ASP A 269 -1.51 10.96 26.75
C ASP A 269 -0.24 10.26 27.29
N PHE A 270 0.94 10.75 26.94
CA PHE A 270 2.22 10.28 27.50
C PHE A 270 2.56 8.81 27.21
N GLU A 271 2.00 8.21 26.16
CA GLU A 271 2.16 6.78 25.83
C GLU A 271 3.35 6.46 24.90
N TYR A 272 4.07 7.48 24.43
CA TYR A 272 5.22 7.28 23.55
C TYR A 272 6.29 6.43 24.25
N ASN A 273 6.89 5.50 23.52
CA ASN A 273 7.91 4.60 24.08
C ASN A 273 8.91 4.10 23.02
N ALA A 274 9.87 3.30 23.48
CA ALA A 274 10.98 2.83 22.65
C ALA A 274 10.57 1.87 21.50
N LYS A 275 9.34 1.32 21.54
CA LYS A 275 8.79 0.53 20.42
C LYS A 275 8.37 1.40 19.25
N ASP A 276 7.92 2.63 19.50
CA ASP A 276 7.58 3.61 18.45
C ASP A 276 8.84 4.07 17.73
N ARG A 277 9.80 4.58 18.51
CA ARG A 277 11.17 4.92 18.10
C ARG A 277 12.10 4.76 19.29
N ARG A 278 13.32 4.28 19.06
CA ARG A 278 14.29 3.96 20.12
C ARG A 278 14.52 5.11 21.12
N GLU A 279 14.52 6.35 20.65
CA GLU A 279 14.74 7.55 21.45
C GLU A 279 13.47 8.12 22.10
N TRP A 280 12.30 7.56 21.82
CA TRP A 280 11.02 8.03 22.36
C TRP A 280 10.71 7.43 23.73
N ASN A 281 10.04 8.22 24.55
CA ASN A 281 9.57 7.89 25.88
C ASN A 281 8.35 8.75 26.24
N ALA A 282 7.76 8.51 27.41
CA ALA A 282 6.53 9.16 27.83
C ALA A 282 6.59 10.71 27.85
N THR A 283 7.79 11.30 27.89
CA THR A 283 7.99 12.76 27.88
C THR A 283 8.37 13.32 26.52
N THR A 284 8.48 12.49 25.47
CA THR A 284 8.75 12.96 24.11
C THR A 284 7.72 14.00 23.68
N ALA A 285 8.17 15.05 22.96
CA ALA A 285 7.41 16.26 22.60
C ALA A 285 7.05 17.20 23.77
N TRP A 286 7.29 16.79 25.02
CA TRP A 286 7.13 17.62 26.21
C TRP A 286 8.47 18.09 26.78
N SER A 287 8.48 19.29 27.36
CA SER A 287 9.65 19.80 28.09
C SER A 287 9.24 20.61 29.31
N SER A 288 10.13 20.67 30.30
CA SER A 288 9.97 21.48 31.50
C SER A 288 11.34 21.90 32.04
N SER A 289 11.36 22.91 32.91
CA SER A 289 12.53 23.30 33.71
C SER A 289 12.93 22.25 34.76
N LYS A 290 11.99 21.37 35.13
CA LYS A 290 12.18 20.26 36.05
C LYS A 290 11.88 18.93 35.33
N PRO A 291 12.41 17.78 35.81
CA PRO A 291 12.01 16.49 35.28
C PRO A 291 10.49 16.29 35.37
N ILE A 292 9.87 15.85 34.26
CA ILE A 292 8.44 15.55 34.21
C ILE A 292 8.21 14.19 34.87
N ALA A 293 7.43 14.16 35.94
CA ALA A 293 7.06 12.92 36.62
C ALA A 293 5.89 12.25 35.87
N ILE A 294 6.11 11.01 35.42
CA ILE A 294 5.09 10.16 34.81
C ILE A 294 4.75 9.02 35.78
N ALA A 295 3.47 8.72 35.92
CA ALA A 295 2.94 7.72 36.83
C ALA A 295 1.81 6.92 36.18
N THR A 296 1.47 5.77 36.76
CA THR A 296 0.46 4.85 36.21
C THR A 296 -0.57 4.37 37.24
N GLU A 297 -0.49 4.86 38.48
CA GLU A 297 -1.36 4.41 39.57
C GLU A 297 -2.76 5.04 39.51
N ASN A 298 -3.79 4.19 39.39
CA ASN A 298 -5.19 4.60 39.17
C ASN A 298 -5.30 5.55 37.96
N PRO A 299 -4.98 5.05 36.76
CA PRO A 299 -4.91 5.85 35.55
C PRO A 299 -6.30 6.32 35.12
N LEU A 300 -6.35 7.24 34.14
CA LEU A 300 -7.61 7.64 33.51
C LEU A 300 -8.27 6.44 32.82
N SER A 301 -7.46 5.63 32.14
CA SER A 301 -7.86 4.37 31.52
C SER A 301 -6.76 3.32 31.70
N THR A 302 -7.14 2.05 31.73
CA THR A 302 -6.17 0.95 31.73
C THR A 302 -5.57 0.69 30.35
N CYS A 303 -6.18 1.23 29.29
CA CYS A 303 -5.64 1.14 27.93
C CYS A 303 -4.40 2.02 27.77
N ASN A 304 -4.42 3.21 28.38
CA ASN A 304 -3.39 4.24 28.28
C ASN A 304 -3.06 4.69 29.71
N PRO A 305 -2.21 3.93 30.43
CA PRO A 305 -2.06 4.10 31.86
C PRO A 305 -1.20 5.31 32.26
N HIS A 306 -0.42 5.90 31.36
CA HIS A 306 0.51 6.96 31.71
C HIS A 306 -0.18 8.31 31.91
N TYR A 307 0.24 9.06 32.94
CA TYR A 307 -0.20 10.44 33.15
C TYR A 307 0.93 11.26 33.77
N ALA A 308 0.90 12.58 33.58
CA ALA A 308 1.88 13.49 34.17
C ALA A 308 1.44 13.98 35.56
N VAL A 309 2.38 14.10 36.49
CA VAL A 309 2.17 14.69 37.83
C VAL A 309 2.76 16.10 37.86
N VAL A 310 1.91 17.10 38.05
CA VAL A 310 2.28 18.52 37.93
C VAL A 310 2.14 19.24 39.27
N GLY A 311 3.25 19.77 39.78
CA GLY A 311 3.33 20.67 40.95
C GLY A 311 3.34 22.15 40.53
N ALA A 312 4.17 22.97 41.17
CA ALA A 312 4.48 24.33 40.71
C ALA A 312 5.53 24.28 39.57
N ASP A 313 5.05 24.09 38.34
CA ASP A 313 5.89 23.92 37.17
C ASP A 313 5.18 24.31 35.86
N THR A 314 5.93 24.45 34.77
CA THR A 314 5.40 24.68 33.42
C THR A 314 5.81 23.55 32.49
N LEU A 315 4.82 22.85 31.94
CA LEU A 315 5.02 21.91 30.85
C LEU A 315 4.81 22.61 29.52
N TYR A 316 5.75 22.43 28.60
CA TYR A 316 5.65 22.89 27.22
C TYR A 316 5.44 21.70 26.30
N ASN A 317 4.53 21.81 25.33
CA ASN A 317 4.42 20.87 24.23
C ASN A 317 4.74 21.60 22.92
N GLU A 318 5.60 20.99 22.11
CA GLU A 318 6.06 21.59 20.84
C GLU A 318 5.13 21.24 19.66
N GLY A 319 4.17 20.34 19.85
CA GLY A 319 3.22 19.91 18.81
C GLY A 319 3.92 19.21 17.66
N TRP A 320 3.22 19.12 16.52
CA TRP A 320 3.74 18.48 15.31
C TRP A 320 4.61 19.44 14.49
N ASP A 321 5.82 19.74 14.98
CA ASP A 321 6.75 20.80 14.51
C ASP A 321 6.26 22.24 14.75
N GLY A 322 5.38 22.41 15.74
CA GLY A 322 4.78 23.70 16.13
C GLY A 322 3.27 23.76 15.86
N PHE A 323 2.62 24.70 16.55
CA PHE A 323 1.19 24.97 16.44
C PHE A 323 0.95 26.13 15.47
N ALA A 324 0.36 25.85 14.31
CA ALA A 324 -0.10 26.91 13.42
C ALA A 324 -1.45 27.44 13.92
N VAL A 325 -1.48 28.69 14.40
CA VAL A 325 -2.68 29.33 14.94
C VAL A 325 -2.97 30.66 14.27
N LYS A 326 -4.25 31.01 14.13
CA LYS A 326 -4.72 32.21 13.44
C LYS A 326 -5.35 33.21 14.41
N ALA A 327 -5.09 34.50 14.17
CA ALA A 327 -5.68 35.58 14.96
C ALA A 327 -7.22 35.50 14.94
N GLY A 328 -7.83 35.58 16.12
CA GLY A 328 -9.29 35.60 16.27
C GLY A 328 -9.99 34.24 16.10
N GLU A 329 -9.31 33.19 15.63
CA GLU A 329 -9.87 31.84 15.61
C GLU A 329 -9.86 31.23 17.02
N LYS A 330 -10.77 30.28 17.26
CA LYS A 330 -10.96 29.63 18.56
C LYS A 330 -10.41 28.22 18.54
N TYR A 331 -9.75 27.86 19.63
CA TYR A 331 -9.16 26.55 19.84
C TYR A 331 -9.64 25.99 21.17
N ASP A 332 -10.20 24.79 21.15
CA ASP A 332 -10.71 24.10 22.33
C ASP A 332 -9.56 23.36 22.99
N PHE A 333 -9.08 23.88 24.12
CA PHE A 333 -8.16 23.17 24.99
C PHE A 333 -8.94 22.27 25.92
N SER A 334 -8.47 21.05 26.13
CA SER A 334 -8.97 20.19 27.20
C SER A 334 -7.87 19.35 27.84
N MET A 335 -8.11 18.92 29.07
CA MET A 335 -7.32 17.89 29.74
C MET A 335 -8.20 17.15 30.75
N PHE A 336 -7.86 15.90 31.04
CA PHE A 336 -8.35 15.24 32.23
C PHE A 336 -7.43 15.57 33.40
N ALA A 337 -8.00 15.85 34.56
CA ALA A 337 -7.24 16.10 35.78
C ALA A 337 -7.84 15.38 36.98
N ARG A 338 -6.96 14.88 37.83
CA ARG A 338 -7.25 14.28 39.13
C ARG A 338 -6.36 14.95 40.18
N ASN A 339 -6.96 15.41 41.28
CA ASN A 339 -6.27 16.20 42.29
C ASN A 339 -6.37 15.52 43.66
N PRO A 340 -5.43 14.61 44.01
CA PRO A 340 -5.47 13.90 45.29
C PRO A 340 -5.35 14.82 46.52
N GLN A 341 -4.74 16.00 46.35
CA GLN A 341 -4.39 16.93 47.43
C GLN A 341 -5.32 18.16 47.54
N GLY A 342 -6.41 18.21 46.76
CA GLY A 342 -7.38 19.32 46.81
C GLY A 342 -7.46 20.10 45.48
N GLN A 343 -7.72 21.39 45.53
CA GLN A 343 -7.87 22.21 44.32
C GLN A 343 -6.51 22.63 43.74
N LYS A 344 -6.40 22.64 42.41
CA LYS A 344 -5.26 23.21 41.68
C LYS A 344 -5.77 24.14 40.57
N ARG A 345 -5.00 25.19 40.31
CA ARG A 345 -5.25 26.11 39.19
C ARG A 345 -4.18 25.93 38.13
N PHE A 346 -4.60 25.89 36.88
CA PHE A 346 -3.72 25.88 35.71
C PHE A 346 -3.93 27.13 34.88
N VAL A 347 -2.83 27.68 34.34
CA VAL A 347 -2.88 28.67 33.26
C VAL A 347 -2.40 28.01 31.99
N VAL A 348 -3.24 28.01 30.97
CA VAL A 348 -2.93 27.46 29.65
C VAL A 348 -2.59 28.61 28.72
N ARG A 349 -1.47 28.54 28.00
CA ARG A 349 -1.04 29.57 27.06
C ARG A 349 -0.63 28.97 25.73
N LEU A 350 -0.91 29.72 24.67
CA LEU A 350 -0.16 29.61 23.42
C LEU A 350 0.92 30.68 23.44
N LEU A 351 2.16 30.28 23.16
CA LEU A 351 3.33 31.16 23.08
C LEU A 351 3.84 31.21 21.65
N ASP A 352 4.31 32.37 21.19
CA ASP A 352 5.07 32.44 19.93
C ASP A 352 6.52 31.95 20.11
N GLU A 353 7.29 32.01 19.03
CA GLU A 353 8.71 31.62 19.00
C GLU A 353 9.61 32.47 19.94
N ALA A 354 9.17 33.68 20.32
CA ALA A 354 9.84 34.53 21.29
C ALA A 354 9.32 34.32 22.74
N ASN A 355 8.57 33.24 22.99
CA ASN A 355 7.93 32.93 24.27
C ASN A 355 6.92 33.97 24.79
N THR A 356 6.40 34.79 23.89
CA THR A 356 5.39 35.80 24.21
C THR A 356 4.00 35.19 24.13
N PRO A 357 3.17 35.26 25.19
CA PRO A 357 1.81 34.75 25.16
C PRO A 357 0.96 35.43 24.08
N ILE A 358 0.29 34.62 23.27
CA ILE A 358 -0.62 35.07 22.20
C ILE A 358 -2.08 34.71 22.47
N ALA A 359 -2.33 33.70 23.31
CA ALA A 359 -3.61 33.36 23.87
C ALA A 359 -3.41 32.83 25.30
N GLN A 360 -4.41 32.99 26.17
CA GLN A 360 -4.39 32.34 27.48
C GLN A 360 -5.79 32.00 27.99
N GLY A 361 -5.85 30.97 28.83
CA GLY A 361 -7.04 30.54 29.57
C GLY A 361 -6.66 30.05 30.96
N THR A 362 -7.63 29.89 31.85
CA THR A 362 -7.42 29.37 33.21
C THR A 362 -8.39 28.22 33.47
N LEU A 363 -7.89 27.18 34.15
CA LEU A 363 -8.68 26.03 34.60
C LEU A 363 -8.52 25.87 36.11
N ASP A 364 -9.65 25.73 36.80
CA ASP A 364 -9.71 25.39 38.22
C ASP A 364 -10.13 23.92 38.36
N THR A 365 -9.18 23.06 38.75
CA THR A 365 -9.37 21.62 38.90
C THR A 365 -9.53 21.27 40.37
N GLN A 366 -10.53 20.47 40.73
CA GLN A 366 -10.90 20.27 42.14
C GLN A 366 -11.23 18.83 42.51
N SER A 367 -11.51 17.98 41.52
CA SER A 367 -11.95 16.61 41.78
C SER A 367 -10.79 15.71 42.22
N PRO A 368 -10.97 14.87 43.27
CA PRO A 368 -10.03 13.80 43.61
C PRO A 368 -10.14 12.58 42.67
N TYR A 369 -11.11 12.59 41.75
CA TYR A 369 -11.29 11.64 40.66
C TYR A 369 -11.00 12.29 39.30
N TRP A 370 -10.67 11.50 38.30
CA TRP A 370 -10.48 11.99 36.94
C TRP A 370 -11.73 12.69 36.41
N GLN A 371 -11.55 13.92 35.94
CA GLN A 371 -12.60 14.73 35.32
C GLN A 371 -12.00 15.54 34.18
N LYS A 372 -12.78 15.73 33.10
CA LYS A 372 -12.40 16.58 31.98
C LYS A 372 -12.62 18.06 32.31
N TYR A 373 -11.65 18.90 31.97
CA TYR A 373 -11.69 20.35 32.09
C TYR A 373 -11.35 21.00 30.75
N GLU A 374 -12.04 22.08 30.41
CA GLU A 374 -12.00 22.68 29.07
C GLU A 374 -11.93 24.21 29.15
N VAL A 375 -11.15 24.83 28.26
CA VAL A 375 -11.12 26.29 28.09
C VAL A 375 -10.86 26.63 26.63
N VAL A 376 -11.48 27.70 26.14
CA VAL A 376 -11.27 28.17 24.77
C VAL A 376 -10.11 29.16 24.75
N LEU A 377 -9.13 28.93 23.88
CA LEU A 377 -8.05 29.85 23.58
C LEU A 377 -8.35 30.60 22.27
N GLN A 378 -8.16 31.92 22.29
CA GLN A 378 -8.33 32.77 21.11
C GLN A 378 -7.07 33.63 20.91
N PRO A 379 -6.19 33.28 19.96
CA PRO A 379 -4.97 34.03 19.71
C PRO A 379 -5.26 35.46 19.25
N GLY A 380 -4.57 36.43 19.85
CA GLY A 380 -4.61 37.84 19.43
C GLY A 380 -3.83 38.11 18.14
N ARG A 381 -2.96 37.18 17.72
CA ARG A 381 -2.20 37.25 16.46
C ARG A 381 -2.01 35.87 15.84
N THR A 382 -1.83 35.85 14.53
CA THR A 382 -1.46 34.64 13.78
C THR A 382 -0.01 34.28 14.08
N CYS A 383 0.25 33.01 14.35
CA CYS A 383 1.58 32.48 14.58
C CYS A 383 1.70 31.13 13.85
N PRO A 384 2.65 30.97 12.90
CA PRO A 384 2.80 29.74 12.14
C PRO A 384 3.43 28.60 12.96
N LYS A 385 4.09 28.93 14.07
CA LYS A 385 4.87 28.01 14.90
C LYS A 385 4.79 28.39 16.38
N ALA A 386 3.58 28.39 16.92
CA ALA A 386 3.38 28.56 18.36
C ALA A 386 3.74 27.27 19.12
N ARG A 387 3.77 27.34 20.45
CA ARG A 387 3.83 26.18 21.34
C ARG A 387 2.85 26.31 22.50
N LEU A 388 2.43 25.18 23.04
CA LEU A 388 1.54 25.13 24.20
C LEU A 388 2.37 25.21 25.48
N ALA A 389 1.93 26.02 26.45
CA ALA A 389 2.46 26.04 27.81
C ALA A 389 1.32 25.81 28.82
N LEU A 390 1.45 24.76 29.63
CA LEU A 390 0.55 24.39 30.70
C LEU A 390 1.23 24.65 32.04
N ILE A 391 0.78 25.69 32.74
CA ILE A 391 1.40 26.20 33.96
C ILE A 391 0.58 25.74 35.16
N GLY A 392 1.10 24.79 35.93
CA GLY A 392 0.53 24.39 37.22
C GLY A 392 0.87 25.44 38.29
N LEU A 393 -0.15 26.09 38.84
CA LEU A 393 0.05 27.02 39.96
C LEU A 393 0.04 26.26 41.28
N GLN A 394 0.69 26.84 42.29
CA GLN A 394 0.79 26.32 43.67
C GLN A 394 1.54 24.99 43.76
N GLU A 395 2.08 24.68 44.95
CA GLU A 395 2.90 23.49 45.17
C GLU A 395 2.11 22.17 45.16
N ALA A 396 0.80 22.20 45.47
CA ALA A 396 -0.04 21.01 45.47
C ALA A 396 -0.02 20.32 44.11
N THR A 397 0.07 18.99 44.10
CA THR A 397 0.19 18.23 42.84
C THR A 397 -1.18 17.88 42.26
N ALA A 398 -1.25 17.82 40.93
CA ALA A 398 -2.35 17.21 40.20
C ALA A 398 -1.82 16.26 39.15
N CYS A 399 -2.56 15.18 38.91
CA CYS A 399 -2.36 14.28 37.79
C CYS A 399 -3.11 14.85 36.58
N ILE A 400 -2.48 14.90 35.42
CA ILE A 400 -3.10 15.32 34.15
C ILE A 400 -2.88 14.27 33.07
N ASP A 401 -3.85 14.13 32.19
CA ASP A 401 -3.82 13.16 31.10
C ASP A 401 -4.70 13.65 29.93
N LEU A 402 -4.50 13.06 28.75
CA LEU A 402 -5.20 13.32 27.50
C LEU A 402 -5.33 14.84 27.24
N VAL A 403 -4.19 15.53 27.22
CA VAL A 403 -4.09 16.97 26.99
C VAL A 403 -4.27 17.25 25.51
N SER A 404 -5.33 17.96 25.14
CA SER A 404 -5.73 18.13 23.75
C SER A 404 -5.92 19.61 23.41
N LEU A 405 -5.59 19.97 22.17
CA LEU A 405 -5.93 21.27 21.60
C LEU A 405 -6.43 21.07 20.17
N PHE A 406 -7.70 21.41 19.93
CA PHE A 406 -8.32 21.33 18.61
C PHE A 406 -8.74 22.71 18.11
N PRO A 407 -8.57 23.02 16.81
CA PRO A 407 -9.27 24.16 16.21
C PRO A 407 -10.78 23.91 16.24
N GLN A 408 -11.59 24.92 16.57
CA GLN A 408 -13.07 24.82 16.44
C GLN A 408 -13.51 24.68 14.97
N GLN A 409 -12.70 25.19 14.04
CA GLN A 409 -12.94 25.10 12.60
C GLN A 409 -12.33 23.83 11.99
N THR A 410 -12.80 22.66 12.42
CA THR A 410 -12.52 21.40 11.73
C THR A 410 -13.36 21.28 10.45
N PHE A 411 -13.02 20.32 9.59
CA PHE A 411 -13.84 20.00 8.43
C PHE A 411 -15.27 19.65 8.87
N LYS A 412 -16.27 20.30 8.26
CA LYS A 412 -17.70 20.20 8.63
C LYS A 412 -18.00 20.47 10.12
N ASN A 413 -17.10 21.14 10.84
CA ASN A 413 -17.20 21.41 12.28
C ASN A 413 -17.40 20.13 13.13
N ARG A 414 -16.85 18.99 12.69
CA ARG A 414 -16.89 17.74 13.46
C ARG A 414 -15.98 17.85 14.69
N LYS A 415 -16.51 17.53 15.88
CA LYS A 415 -15.66 17.34 17.07
C LYS A 415 -14.74 16.15 16.85
N ASN A 416 -13.52 16.19 17.40
CA ASN A 416 -12.49 15.17 17.12
C ASN A 416 -12.21 15.02 15.60
N GLY A 417 -12.48 16.08 14.83
CA GLY A 417 -12.58 16.01 13.38
C GLY A 417 -11.26 16.22 12.65
N LEU A 418 -11.38 16.41 11.34
CA LEU A 418 -10.24 16.51 10.44
C LEU A 418 -9.78 17.96 10.25
N ARG A 419 -8.49 18.12 9.96
CA ARG A 419 -7.85 19.37 9.59
C ARG A 419 -8.50 19.90 8.30
N LYS A 420 -9.09 21.10 8.39
CA LYS A 420 -10.05 21.61 7.40
C LYS A 420 -9.47 21.76 6.00
N ASP A 421 -8.24 22.26 5.85
CA ASP A 421 -7.59 22.47 4.56
C ASP A 421 -7.23 21.14 3.87
N LEU A 422 -6.67 20.18 4.59
CA LEU A 422 -6.37 18.83 4.08
C LEU A 422 -7.65 18.07 3.71
N ALA A 423 -8.65 18.05 4.58
CA ALA A 423 -9.92 17.40 4.28
C ALA A 423 -10.66 18.07 3.12
N GLN A 424 -10.58 19.40 2.97
CA GLN A 424 -11.20 20.10 1.84
C GLN A 424 -10.52 19.76 0.52
N VAL A 425 -9.18 19.72 0.46
CA VAL A 425 -8.50 19.36 -0.79
C VAL A 425 -8.80 17.91 -1.18
N ILE A 426 -8.98 17.01 -0.21
CA ILE A 426 -9.44 15.64 -0.48
C ILE A 426 -10.90 15.65 -0.97
N ALA A 427 -11.79 16.42 -0.34
CA ALA A 427 -13.19 16.52 -0.76
C ALA A 427 -13.33 17.10 -2.18
N ASP A 428 -12.44 17.99 -2.59
CA ASP A 428 -12.41 18.60 -3.92
C ASP A 428 -12.03 17.61 -5.04
N LEU A 429 -11.38 16.48 -4.70
CA LEU A 429 -11.23 15.33 -5.62
C LEU A 429 -12.58 14.68 -5.94
N LYS A 430 -13.58 14.84 -5.07
CA LYS A 430 -14.87 14.13 -5.11
C LYS A 430 -14.71 12.60 -5.20
N PRO A 431 -13.87 11.99 -4.35
CA PRO A 431 -13.59 10.56 -4.44
C PRO A 431 -14.87 9.75 -4.26
N LYS A 432 -14.98 8.64 -4.98
CA LYS A 432 -16.16 7.76 -4.92
C LYS A 432 -16.11 6.78 -3.75
N PHE A 433 -14.92 6.51 -3.25
CA PHE A 433 -14.68 5.67 -2.09
C PHE A 433 -13.41 6.10 -1.36
N VAL A 434 -13.26 5.68 -0.11
CA VAL A 434 -12.06 5.86 0.70
C VAL A 434 -11.60 4.50 1.21
N ARG A 435 -10.41 4.07 0.81
CA ARG A 435 -9.71 2.92 1.40
C ARG A 435 -8.93 3.36 2.63
N PHE A 436 -9.17 2.70 3.76
CA PHE A 436 -8.51 2.95 5.05
C PHE A 436 -8.58 1.69 5.93
N PRO A 437 -7.89 1.58 7.07
CA PRO A 437 -6.73 2.36 7.45
C PRO A 437 -5.51 2.09 6.57
N GLY A 438 -5.56 1.09 5.65
CA GLY A 438 -4.58 0.84 4.57
C GLY A 438 -3.12 0.84 5.00
N GLY A 439 -2.16 0.76 4.08
CA GLY A 439 -1.84 -0.52 3.44
C GLY A 439 -1.08 -1.39 4.45
N CYS A 440 0.24 -1.25 4.51
CA CYS A 440 1.09 -1.97 5.46
C CYS A 440 0.68 -1.73 6.94
N MET A 441 0.10 -0.57 7.26
CA MET A 441 -0.32 -0.27 8.64
C MET A 441 -1.48 -1.18 9.11
N SER A 442 -2.37 -1.62 8.20
CA SER A 442 -3.43 -2.60 8.54
C SER A 442 -2.89 -3.97 8.95
N HIS A 443 -1.75 -4.34 8.37
CA HIS A 443 -1.06 -5.61 8.56
C HIS A 443 -0.14 -5.66 9.78
N GLY A 444 0.33 -4.49 10.22
CA GLY A 444 1.20 -4.38 11.39
C GLY A 444 2.62 -4.91 11.22
N GLN A 445 3.46 -4.53 12.18
CA GLN A 445 4.79 -5.10 12.42
C GLN A 445 4.65 -6.38 13.26
N GLY A 446 4.44 -7.51 12.61
CA GLY A 446 4.12 -8.77 13.30
C GLY A 446 2.66 -8.87 13.72
N LEU A 447 2.28 -10.05 14.25
CA LEU A 447 0.88 -10.38 14.55
C LEU A 447 0.32 -9.61 15.75
N GLU A 448 1.19 -9.23 16.68
CA GLU A 448 0.86 -8.46 17.88
C GLU A 448 0.50 -7.00 17.57
N ASN A 449 0.82 -6.51 16.36
CA ASN A 449 0.63 -5.13 15.93
C ASN A 449 -0.33 -5.03 14.73
N ILE A 450 -1.08 -6.08 14.39
CA ILE A 450 -2.13 -5.96 13.37
C ILE A 450 -3.18 -4.93 13.81
N TYR A 451 -3.80 -4.28 12.83
CA TYR A 451 -4.71 -3.19 13.14
C TYR A 451 -6.09 -3.70 13.59
N HIS A 452 -6.38 -3.50 14.87
CA HIS A 452 -7.67 -3.85 15.48
C HIS A 452 -8.65 -2.66 15.43
N TRP A 453 -9.74 -2.79 14.68
CA TRP A 453 -10.68 -1.69 14.46
C TRP A 453 -11.36 -1.23 15.76
N ASN A 454 -11.67 -2.18 16.65
CA ASN A 454 -12.38 -1.96 17.91
C ASN A 454 -11.55 -1.16 18.92
N HIS A 455 -10.23 -1.08 18.74
CA HIS A 455 -9.34 -0.24 19.54
C HIS A 455 -9.42 1.25 19.15
N THR A 456 -10.11 1.58 18.05
CA THR A 456 -10.17 2.94 17.49
C THR A 456 -11.51 3.64 17.70
N VAL A 457 -12.49 2.94 18.29
CA VAL A 457 -13.86 3.45 18.48
C VAL A 457 -14.16 3.62 19.97
N GLY A 458 -15.15 4.45 20.29
CA GLY A 458 -15.50 4.77 21.66
C GLY A 458 -14.79 6.01 22.21
N PRO A 459 -14.89 6.25 23.53
CA PRO A 459 -14.27 7.40 24.19
C PRO A 459 -12.76 7.43 23.96
N LEU A 460 -12.20 8.61 23.71
CA LEU A 460 -10.79 8.77 23.35
C LEU A 460 -9.83 8.17 24.38
N GLN A 461 -10.14 8.31 25.67
CA GLN A 461 -9.29 7.77 26.73
C GLN A 461 -9.26 6.24 26.77
N ASP A 462 -10.23 5.56 26.14
CA ASP A 462 -10.33 4.09 26.12
C ASP A 462 -9.88 3.48 24.79
N ARG A 463 -9.40 4.31 23.85
CA ARG A 463 -8.78 3.85 22.61
C ARG A 463 -7.35 3.42 22.89
N GLN A 464 -6.94 2.25 22.39
CA GLN A 464 -5.62 1.69 22.65
C GLN A 464 -4.62 2.17 21.59
N PRO A 465 -3.72 3.11 21.89
CA PRO A 465 -2.70 3.57 20.96
C PRO A 465 -1.70 2.44 20.71
N ASP A 466 -0.95 2.57 19.62
CA ASP A 466 0.08 1.59 19.29
C ASP A 466 1.14 2.23 18.39
N PHE A 467 2.27 1.55 18.24
CA PHE A 467 3.27 1.95 17.27
C PHE A 467 2.83 1.55 15.85
N ASN A 468 3.29 2.33 14.88
CA ASN A 468 3.08 2.12 13.46
C ASN A 468 4.30 1.45 12.83
N ILE A 469 4.11 0.58 11.83
CA ILE A 469 5.17 0.00 11.01
C ILE A 469 6.06 1.06 10.32
N TRP A 470 5.52 2.26 10.08
CA TRP A 470 6.26 3.41 9.53
C TRP A 470 7.15 4.13 10.56
N GLY A 471 7.27 3.58 11.77
CA GLY A 471 8.20 4.00 12.80
C GLY A 471 7.76 5.27 13.52
N TYR A 472 6.51 5.38 13.93
CA TYR A 472 6.01 6.42 14.84
C TYR A 472 4.74 5.96 15.55
N HIS A 473 4.23 6.76 16.46
CA HIS A 473 3.11 6.42 17.34
C HIS A 473 1.75 6.77 16.71
N GLN A 474 0.77 5.90 16.87
CA GLN A 474 -0.62 6.13 16.46
C GLN A 474 -1.49 6.32 17.69
N THR A 475 -2.07 7.51 17.82
CA THR A 475 -2.99 7.82 18.93
C THR A 475 -4.31 7.07 18.82
N ARG A 476 -4.63 6.57 17.61
CA ARG A 476 -5.95 6.07 17.19
C ARG A 476 -7.09 7.07 17.44
N GLY A 477 -6.75 8.36 17.52
CA GLY A 477 -7.70 9.47 17.62
C GLY A 477 -8.48 9.71 16.32
N LEU A 478 -7.84 9.47 15.17
CA LEU A 478 -8.50 9.26 13.88
C LEU A 478 -8.76 7.75 13.71
N GLY A 479 -9.96 7.33 14.12
CA GLY A 479 -10.37 5.93 14.12
C GLY A 479 -11.48 5.63 13.12
N PHE A 480 -12.04 4.41 13.20
CA PHE A 480 -13.09 3.95 12.28
C PHE A 480 -14.30 4.90 12.29
N PHE A 481 -14.74 5.40 13.44
CA PHE A 481 -15.86 6.35 13.47
C PHE A 481 -15.57 7.61 12.64
N GLU A 482 -14.38 8.19 12.79
CA GLU A 482 -13.97 9.39 12.07
C GLU A 482 -13.79 9.14 10.56
N TYR A 483 -13.23 7.99 10.15
CA TYR A 483 -13.13 7.62 8.73
C TYR A 483 -14.50 7.45 8.07
N PHE A 484 -15.41 6.71 8.71
CA PHE A 484 -16.76 6.50 8.20
C PHE A 484 -17.55 7.82 8.15
N GLN A 485 -17.44 8.66 9.19
CA GLN A 485 -18.07 9.98 9.19
C GLN A 485 -17.53 10.88 8.08
N PHE A 486 -16.22 10.81 7.79
CA PHE A 486 -15.61 11.54 6.68
C PHE A 486 -16.12 11.06 5.31
N CYS A 487 -16.28 9.75 5.13
CA CYS A 487 -16.89 9.18 3.93
C CYS A 487 -18.29 9.76 3.68
N GLU A 488 -19.15 9.81 4.70
CA GLU A 488 -20.47 10.45 4.60
C GLU A 488 -20.37 11.95 4.27
N ASP A 489 -19.45 12.67 4.91
CA ASP A 489 -19.28 14.12 4.75
C ASP A 489 -18.87 14.54 3.34
N ILE A 490 -18.21 13.65 2.60
CA ILE A 490 -17.77 13.88 1.21
C ILE A 490 -18.58 13.08 0.17
N GLY A 491 -19.51 12.23 0.61
CA GLY A 491 -20.34 11.39 -0.26
C GLY A 491 -19.58 10.23 -0.92
N ALA A 492 -18.62 9.64 -0.21
CA ALA A 492 -17.84 8.48 -0.63
C ALA A 492 -18.29 7.21 0.08
N GLU A 493 -18.09 6.05 -0.56
CA GLU A 493 -18.27 4.74 0.07
C GLU A 493 -17.06 4.40 0.97
N PRO A 494 -17.24 3.90 2.20
CA PRO A 494 -16.14 3.39 2.99
C PRO A 494 -15.65 2.02 2.48
N LEU A 495 -14.33 1.86 2.37
CA LEU A 495 -13.63 0.60 2.11
C LEU A 495 -12.62 0.32 3.23
N PRO A 496 -13.06 -0.18 4.41
CA PRO A 496 -12.16 -0.60 5.47
C PRO A 496 -11.37 -1.84 5.05
N VAL A 497 -10.05 -1.85 5.29
CA VAL A 497 -9.11 -2.94 4.99
C VAL A 497 -8.54 -3.49 6.29
N LEU A 498 -8.64 -4.81 6.49
CA LEU A 498 -8.18 -5.51 7.68
C LEU A 498 -7.30 -6.69 7.29
N ALA A 499 -6.38 -7.09 8.17
CA ALA A 499 -5.41 -8.15 7.88
C ALA A 499 -6.09 -9.48 7.55
N ALA A 500 -5.51 -10.27 6.63
CA ALA A 500 -5.99 -11.61 6.27
C ALA A 500 -5.60 -12.69 7.30
N GLY A 501 -5.34 -12.29 8.55
CA GLY A 501 -4.81 -13.16 9.60
C GLY A 501 -3.31 -13.45 9.47
N VAL A 502 -2.58 -12.67 8.68
CA VAL A 502 -1.12 -12.72 8.52
C VAL A 502 -0.53 -11.30 8.68
N PRO A 503 0.73 -11.16 9.10
CA PRO A 503 1.35 -9.84 9.31
C PRO A 503 1.94 -9.28 8.01
N CYS A 504 2.47 -8.05 8.04
CA CYS A 504 3.03 -7.44 6.83
C CYS A 504 4.23 -8.24 6.31
N GLN A 505 4.36 -8.39 4.98
CA GLN A 505 5.54 -9.00 4.37
C GLN A 505 6.86 -8.25 4.64
N ASN A 506 6.77 -7.02 5.13
CA ASN A 506 7.90 -6.19 5.55
C ASN A 506 8.17 -6.24 7.06
N SER A 507 7.53 -7.15 7.80
CA SER A 507 7.69 -7.21 9.24
C SER A 507 9.14 -7.49 9.66
N ALA A 508 9.64 -6.80 10.69
CA ALA A 508 10.94 -7.13 11.28
C ALA A 508 10.93 -8.53 11.91
N ALA A 509 12.14 -9.07 12.07
CA ALA A 509 12.32 -10.33 12.77
C ALA A 509 11.87 -10.22 14.23
N ASN A 510 11.07 -11.20 14.67
CA ASN A 510 10.69 -11.37 16.07
C ASN A 510 11.88 -11.92 16.89
N ALA A 511 11.65 -12.21 18.18
CA ALA A 511 12.68 -12.72 19.08
C ALA A 511 13.29 -14.08 18.66
N GLU A 512 12.58 -14.86 17.83
CA GLU A 512 13.03 -16.14 17.27
C GLU A 512 13.80 -15.96 15.94
N GLY A 513 14.00 -14.71 15.49
CA GLY A 513 14.65 -14.41 14.22
C GLY A 513 13.74 -14.54 12.99
N ILE A 514 12.43 -14.73 13.20
CA ILE A 514 11.41 -14.92 12.16
C ILE A 514 10.87 -13.56 11.73
N GLY A 515 11.09 -13.15 10.47
CA GLY A 515 10.66 -11.85 9.94
C GLY A 515 9.92 -11.94 8.61
N GLY A 516 9.11 -10.93 8.30
CA GLY A 516 8.24 -10.86 7.12
C GLY A 516 6.85 -11.41 7.41
N GLN A 517 6.13 -11.85 6.38
CA GLN A 517 4.79 -12.45 6.51
C GLN A 517 4.88 -13.91 6.97
N GLN A 518 5.56 -14.14 8.09
CA GLN A 518 5.93 -15.48 8.52
C GLN A 518 5.06 -15.93 9.68
N GLY A 519 4.23 -16.93 9.39
CA GLY A 519 3.16 -17.37 10.27
C GLY A 519 1.86 -16.59 10.05
N GLY A 520 0.89 -16.87 10.89
CA GLY A 520 -0.40 -16.20 10.89
C GLY A 520 -1.07 -16.42 12.25
N ILE A 521 -2.18 -15.73 12.50
CA ILE A 521 -2.98 -15.90 13.71
C ILE A 521 -3.16 -17.41 13.97
N PRO A 522 -2.82 -17.92 15.17
CA PRO A 522 -2.95 -19.34 15.47
C PRO A 522 -4.35 -19.86 15.15
N MET A 523 -4.46 -21.09 14.66
CA MET A 523 -5.75 -21.62 14.18
C MET A 523 -6.81 -21.65 15.29
N GLU A 524 -6.41 -21.87 16.55
CA GLU A 524 -7.31 -21.80 17.69
C GLU A 524 -7.82 -20.39 18.01
N GLN A 525 -7.12 -19.35 17.53
CA GLN A 525 -7.49 -17.94 17.71
C GLN A 525 -8.25 -17.37 16.50
N MET A 526 -8.19 -18.02 15.34
CA MET A 526 -8.91 -17.60 14.13
C MET A 526 -10.42 -17.37 14.35
N PRO A 527 -11.16 -18.19 15.12
CA PRO A 527 -12.58 -17.91 15.39
C PRO A 527 -12.83 -16.56 16.08
N ALA A 528 -11.94 -16.15 16.99
CA ALA A 528 -12.07 -14.86 17.68
C ALA A 528 -11.79 -13.69 16.73
N TYR A 529 -10.76 -13.80 15.89
CA TYR A 529 -10.44 -12.78 14.89
C TYR A 529 -11.53 -12.66 13.81
N ILE A 530 -12.07 -13.79 13.34
CA ILE A 530 -13.24 -13.80 12.44
C ILE A 530 -14.42 -13.09 13.11
N GLN A 531 -14.68 -13.35 14.40
CA GLN A 531 -15.76 -12.67 15.11
C GLN A 531 -15.52 -11.16 15.20
N GLU A 532 -14.28 -10.70 15.39
CA GLU A 532 -13.91 -9.28 15.36
C GLU A 532 -14.28 -8.60 14.03
N LEU A 533 -14.00 -9.27 12.89
CA LEU A 533 -14.38 -8.78 11.56
C LEU A 533 -15.90 -8.69 11.37
N LEU A 534 -16.62 -9.71 11.84
CA LEU A 534 -18.09 -9.75 11.78
C LEU A 534 -18.73 -8.70 12.70
N ASP A 535 -18.06 -8.38 13.81
CA ASP A 535 -18.45 -7.35 14.76
C ASP A 535 -18.22 -5.94 14.20
N MET A 536 -17.20 -5.72 13.36
CA MET A 536 -17.02 -4.46 12.62
C MET A 536 -18.18 -4.21 11.65
N ILE A 537 -18.60 -5.23 10.91
CA ILE A 537 -19.74 -5.13 9.99
C ILE A 537 -21.04 -4.86 10.78
N ASP A 538 -21.22 -5.52 11.93
CA ASP A 538 -22.36 -5.28 12.83
C ASP A 538 -22.33 -3.88 13.46
N TRP A 539 -21.14 -3.39 13.84
CA TRP A 539 -20.92 -2.02 14.29
C TRP A 539 -21.32 -1.01 13.22
N ALA A 540 -21.00 -1.26 11.94
CA ALA A 540 -21.28 -0.33 10.85
C ALA A 540 -22.77 -0.36 10.41
N ASN A 541 -23.38 -1.54 10.34
CA ASN A 541 -24.68 -1.75 9.69
C ASN A 541 -25.80 -2.26 10.62
N GLY A 542 -25.48 -2.80 11.79
CA GLY A 542 -26.44 -3.42 12.69
C GLY A 542 -27.44 -2.45 13.31
N ASP A 543 -28.50 -3.03 13.88
CA ASP A 543 -29.53 -2.33 14.65
C ASP A 543 -29.07 -2.09 16.10
N PRO A 544 -28.98 -0.81 16.55
CA PRO A 544 -28.63 -0.48 17.93
C PRO A 544 -29.54 -1.10 19.01
N ALA A 545 -30.76 -1.52 18.66
CA ALA A 545 -31.68 -2.16 19.61
C ALA A 545 -31.28 -3.60 19.96
N THR A 546 -30.52 -4.27 19.08
CA THR A 546 -30.18 -5.71 19.23
C THR A 546 -28.69 -5.99 19.23
N SER A 547 -27.86 -5.09 18.70
CA SER A 547 -26.41 -5.22 18.67
C SER A 547 -25.74 -4.27 19.65
N LYS A 548 -24.87 -4.82 20.52
CA LYS A 548 -24.01 -4.01 21.41
C LYS A 548 -23.05 -3.11 20.61
N TRP A 549 -22.64 -3.55 19.43
CA TRP A 549 -21.70 -2.84 18.57
C TRP A 549 -22.40 -1.70 17.83
N ALA A 550 -23.57 -1.94 17.24
CA ALA A 550 -24.38 -0.87 16.68
C ALA A 550 -24.83 0.13 17.77
N LYS A 551 -25.09 -0.33 18.99
CA LYS A 551 -25.34 0.55 20.14
C LYS A 551 -24.14 1.44 20.45
N MET A 552 -22.92 0.93 20.39
CA MET A 552 -21.71 1.74 20.56
C MET A 552 -21.61 2.86 19.51
N ARG A 553 -21.94 2.57 18.24
CA ARG A 553 -22.05 3.57 17.16
C ARG A 553 -23.13 4.62 17.48
N ALA A 554 -24.30 4.19 17.93
CA ALA A 554 -25.41 5.05 18.29
C ALA A 554 -25.09 5.97 19.49
N ASP A 555 -24.47 5.43 20.53
CA ASP A 555 -24.06 6.17 21.74
C ASP A 555 -22.96 7.19 21.43
N ALA A 556 -22.14 6.95 20.40
CA ALA A 556 -21.18 7.92 19.85
C ALA A 556 -21.85 9.05 19.02
N GLY A 557 -23.17 9.03 18.87
CA GLY A 557 -23.96 10.06 18.19
C GLY A 557 -24.40 9.72 16.77
N HIS A 558 -24.21 8.48 16.31
CA HIS A 558 -24.61 8.04 14.97
C HIS A 558 -25.50 6.78 15.01
N PRO A 559 -26.81 6.92 15.27
CA PRO A 559 -27.70 5.78 15.40
C PRO A 559 -28.00 5.07 14.07
N ALA A 560 -27.98 5.80 12.95
CA ALA A 560 -28.21 5.22 11.63
C ALA A 560 -27.05 4.30 11.21
N PRO A 561 -27.28 3.27 10.39
CA PRO A 561 -26.19 2.49 9.81
C PRO A 561 -25.37 3.35 8.83
N PHE A 562 -24.07 3.08 8.74
CA PHE A 562 -23.19 3.70 7.74
C PHE A 562 -23.40 3.13 6.32
N ASN A 563 -24.18 2.06 6.18
CA ASN A 563 -24.45 1.39 4.91
C ASN A 563 -23.17 0.87 4.22
N LEU A 564 -22.31 0.21 5.01
CA LEU A 564 -21.09 -0.45 4.54
C LEU A 564 -21.44 -1.51 3.49
N LYS A 565 -20.78 -1.43 2.31
CA LYS A 565 -20.96 -2.36 1.19
C LYS A 565 -19.71 -3.17 0.87
N TYR A 566 -18.53 -2.62 1.17
CA TYR A 566 -17.25 -3.19 0.77
C TYR A 566 -16.36 -3.43 1.99
N ILE A 567 -15.56 -4.48 1.96
CA ILE A 567 -14.53 -4.76 2.96
C ILE A 567 -13.30 -5.31 2.25
N GLY A 568 -12.12 -4.75 2.53
CA GLY A 568 -10.85 -5.32 2.12
C GLY A 568 -10.35 -6.32 3.14
N ILE A 569 -9.96 -7.51 2.69
CA ILE A 569 -9.30 -8.52 3.51
C ILE A 569 -7.92 -8.76 2.90
N GLY A 570 -6.87 -8.47 3.66
CA GLY A 570 -5.50 -8.49 3.17
C GLY A 570 -5.07 -7.21 2.44
N ASN A 571 -3.77 -7.12 2.16
CA ASN A 571 -3.06 -6.01 1.53
C ASN A 571 -1.67 -6.48 1.09
N GLU A 572 -1.32 -6.54 -0.20
CA GLU A 572 0.06 -6.92 -0.58
C GLU A 572 0.58 -8.25 0.03
N ASP A 573 -0.32 -9.19 0.32
CA ASP A 573 0.06 -10.42 1.01
C ASP A 573 0.91 -11.32 0.12
N ILE A 574 1.92 -11.96 0.70
CA ILE A 574 2.56 -13.14 0.09
C ILE A 574 1.49 -14.22 -0.05
N ILE A 575 1.24 -14.70 -1.28
CA ILE A 575 0.18 -15.68 -1.56
C ILE A 575 0.72 -17.10 -1.28
N GLY A 576 1.00 -17.36 -0.01
CA GLY A 576 1.50 -18.64 0.50
C GLY A 576 0.42 -19.47 1.22
N THR A 577 0.78 -20.70 1.59
CA THR A 577 -0.16 -21.67 2.20
C THR A 577 -0.83 -21.12 3.47
N VAL A 578 -0.07 -20.40 4.29
CA VAL A 578 -0.53 -19.77 5.54
C VAL A 578 -1.61 -18.71 5.30
N PHE A 579 -1.45 -17.91 4.23
CA PHE A 579 -2.41 -16.88 3.83
C PHE A 579 -3.69 -17.53 3.29
N GLU A 580 -3.55 -18.45 2.32
CA GLU A 580 -4.69 -19.08 1.63
C GLU A 580 -5.70 -19.67 2.63
N GLU A 581 -5.23 -20.42 3.63
CA GLU A 581 -6.07 -21.07 4.65
C GLU A 581 -6.90 -20.06 5.46
N ARG A 582 -6.24 -19.00 5.97
CA ARG A 582 -6.89 -17.99 6.83
C ARG A 582 -7.82 -17.09 6.04
N TYR A 583 -7.37 -16.68 4.85
CA TYR A 583 -8.14 -15.85 3.95
C TYR A 583 -9.46 -16.55 3.57
N GLU A 584 -9.41 -17.85 3.25
CA GLU A 584 -10.60 -18.63 2.92
C GLU A 584 -11.57 -18.73 4.11
N MET A 585 -11.06 -18.97 5.33
CA MET A 585 -11.89 -19.01 6.54
C MET A 585 -12.64 -17.68 6.77
N ILE A 586 -11.92 -16.56 6.66
CA ILE A 586 -12.50 -15.22 6.84
C ILE A 586 -13.59 -14.95 5.79
N CYS A 587 -13.30 -15.16 4.51
CA CYS A 587 -14.23 -14.84 3.43
C CYS A 587 -15.49 -15.71 3.48
N LYS A 588 -15.35 -17.00 3.81
CA LYS A 588 -16.50 -17.90 4.03
C LYS A 588 -17.40 -17.41 5.16
N ALA A 589 -16.81 -17.00 6.29
CA ALA A 589 -17.57 -16.51 7.44
C ALA A 589 -18.32 -15.20 7.14
N ILE A 590 -17.67 -14.25 6.46
CA ILE A 590 -18.31 -13.00 6.01
C ILE A 590 -19.47 -13.30 5.07
N ARG A 591 -19.24 -14.10 4.03
CA ARG A 591 -20.29 -14.45 3.06
C ARG A 591 -21.47 -15.18 3.71
N GLN A 592 -21.22 -16.03 4.69
CA GLN A 592 -22.27 -16.76 5.40
C GLN A 592 -23.16 -15.83 6.24
N LYS A 593 -22.57 -14.84 6.93
CA LYS A 593 -23.32 -13.95 7.83
C LYS A 593 -23.86 -12.70 7.13
N TYR A 594 -23.13 -12.17 6.17
CA TYR A 594 -23.41 -10.92 5.45
C TYR A 594 -23.21 -11.10 3.93
N PRO A 595 -24.09 -11.87 3.26
CA PRO A 595 -23.91 -12.21 1.84
C PRO A 595 -23.93 -11.01 0.89
N ASP A 596 -24.44 -9.85 1.31
CA ASP A 596 -24.49 -8.63 0.52
C ASP A 596 -23.19 -7.80 0.61
N ILE A 597 -22.28 -8.14 1.53
CA ILE A 597 -20.97 -7.48 1.64
C ILE A 597 -20.05 -7.96 0.52
N LYS A 598 -19.48 -7.01 -0.21
CA LYS A 598 -18.52 -7.25 -1.28
C LYS A 598 -17.11 -7.30 -0.72
N VAL A 599 -16.55 -8.51 -0.65
CA VAL A 599 -15.16 -8.72 -0.25
C VAL A 599 -14.22 -8.32 -1.38
N CYS A 600 -13.26 -7.46 -1.07
CA CYS A 600 -12.09 -7.16 -1.88
C CYS A 600 -10.89 -7.96 -1.35
N GLY A 601 -10.37 -8.89 -2.16
CA GLY A 601 -9.14 -9.62 -1.87
C GLY A 601 -7.89 -8.91 -2.35
N THR A 602 -6.78 -9.63 -2.40
CA THR A 602 -5.49 -9.16 -2.94
C THR A 602 -4.90 -10.25 -3.85
N VAL A 603 -4.15 -9.84 -4.89
CA VAL A 603 -3.28 -10.74 -5.67
C VAL A 603 -1.79 -10.52 -5.37
N GLY A 604 -1.50 -9.94 -4.22
CA GLY A 604 -0.15 -9.79 -3.69
C GLY A 604 0.53 -8.45 -3.99
N PRO A 605 1.80 -8.30 -3.58
CA PRO A 605 2.49 -7.01 -3.52
C PRO A 605 2.87 -6.40 -4.87
N PHE A 606 2.88 -7.19 -5.94
CA PHE A 606 3.48 -6.78 -7.21
C PHE A 606 2.62 -7.19 -8.40
N HIS A 607 2.66 -6.40 -9.46
CA HIS A 607 2.03 -6.71 -10.74
C HIS A 607 2.73 -7.82 -11.52
N THR A 608 2.07 -8.31 -12.57
CA THR A 608 2.68 -9.29 -13.47
C THR A 608 3.94 -8.77 -14.18
N PRO A 609 4.94 -9.62 -14.43
CA PRO A 609 5.10 -10.97 -13.86
C PRO A 609 5.68 -10.91 -12.43
N SER A 610 4.95 -11.44 -11.46
CA SER A 610 5.45 -11.73 -10.11
C SER A 610 4.87 -13.06 -9.64
N ALA A 611 5.55 -13.68 -8.68
CA ALA A 611 5.14 -14.96 -8.09
C ALA A 611 3.74 -14.86 -7.47
N ASP A 612 3.55 -13.85 -6.62
CA ASP A 612 2.30 -13.59 -5.90
C ASP A 612 1.18 -13.23 -6.84
N TYR A 613 1.43 -12.43 -7.89
CA TYR A 613 0.41 -12.09 -8.86
C TYR A 613 -0.17 -13.32 -9.55
N ILE A 614 0.71 -14.23 -9.97
CA ILE A 614 0.30 -15.42 -10.72
C ILE A 614 -0.46 -16.37 -9.79
N GLU A 615 0.07 -16.63 -8.59
CA GLU A 615 -0.60 -17.49 -7.60
C GLU A 615 -1.91 -16.85 -7.09
N GLY A 616 -1.91 -15.55 -6.82
CA GLY A 616 -3.06 -14.77 -6.37
C GLY A 616 -4.20 -14.81 -7.37
N TRP A 617 -3.91 -14.63 -8.67
CA TRP A 617 -4.94 -14.80 -9.70
C TRP A 617 -5.40 -16.25 -9.81
N ASP A 618 -4.50 -17.24 -9.71
CA ASP A 618 -4.88 -18.67 -9.71
C ASP A 618 -5.76 -19.04 -8.51
N PHE A 619 -5.47 -18.52 -7.32
CA PHE A 619 -6.30 -18.63 -6.12
C PHE A 619 -7.66 -17.97 -6.33
N THR A 620 -7.67 -16.73 -6.83
CA THR A 620 -8.88 -15.98 -7.17
C THR A 620 -9.78 -16.75 -8.15
N LYS A 621 -9.22 -17.44 -9.16
CA LYS A 621 -10.02 -18.25 -10.10
C LYS A 621 -10.77 -19.36 -9.36
N LYS A 622 -10.08 -20.06 -8.46
CA LYS A 622 -10.62 -21.18 -7.68
C LYS A 622 -11.67 -20.74 -6.66
N HIS A 623 -11.57 -19.50 -6.17
CA HIS A 623 -12.40 -18.92 -5.11
C HIS A 623 -13.21 -17.70 -5.59
N SER A 624 -13.56 -17.66 -6.88
CA SER A 624 -14.25 -16.53 -7.51
C SER A 624 -15.64 -16.24 -6.92
N ASP A 625 -16.20 -17.17 -6.17
CA ASP A 625 -17.46 -17.02 -5.45
C ASP A 625 -17.31 -16.34 -4.07
N LEU A 626 -16.08 -16.27 -3.53
CA LEU A 626 -15.78 -15.64 -2.23
C LEU A 626 -15.39 -14.16 -2.37
N GLN A 627 -15.01 -13.71 -3.57
CA GLN A 627 -14.48 -12.37 -3.81
C GLN A 627 -15.31 -11.64 -4.86
N TYR A 628 -15.70 -10.40 -4.56
CA TYR A 628 -16.31 -9.53 -5.57
C TYR A 628 -15.24 -8.94 -6.50
N MET A 629 -14.10 -8.57 -5.91
CA MET A 629 -12.96 -8.00 -6.62
C MET A 629 -11.65 -8.34 -5.92
N VAL A 630 -10.54 -8.11 -6.62
CA VAL A 630 -9.19 -8.27 -6.08
C VAL A 630 -8.37 -7.01 -6.28
N ASP A 631 -7.51 -6.72 -5.30
CA ASP A 631 -6.60 -5.59 -5.29
C ASP A 631 -5.29 -5.91 -6.02
N GLU A 632 -4.91 -5.05 -6.95
CA GLU A 632 -3.63 -5.05 -7.68
C GLU A 632 -2.84 -3.79 -7.38
N HIS A 633 -1.55 -3.92 -7.10
CA HIS A 633 -0.67 -2.79 -6.80
C HIS A 633 0.51 -2.70 -7.77
N TYR A 634 0.91 -1.47 -8.15
CA TYR A 634 2.17 -1.23 -8.84
C TYR A 634 2.67 0.21 -8.80
N TYR A 635 3.96 0.34 -8.47
CA TYR A 635 4.70 1.59 -8.45
C TYR A 635 5.77 1.58 -9.53
N GLU A 636 5.46 2.14 -10.68
CA GLU A 636 6.22 1.89 -11.90
C GLU A 636 6.78 3.15 -12.57
N SER A 637 7.74 2.94 -13.46
CA SER A 637 8.36 4.01 -14.25
C SER A 637 7.37 4.66 -15.22
N THR A 638 7.57 5.94 -15.55
CA THR A 638 6.73 6.65 -16.54
C THR A 638 6.69 5.94 -17.90
N GLY A 639 7.81 5.36 -18.33
CA GLY A 639 7.88 4.52 -19.53
C GLY A 639 7.02 3.27 -19.46
N TRP A 640 6.97 2.61 -18.29
CA TRP A 640 6.12 1.43 -18.10
C TRP A 640 4.65 1.78 -18.34
N PHE A 641 4.15 2.85 -17.70
CA PHE A 641 2.78 3.32 -17.89
C PHE A 641 2.46 3.67 -19.35
N MET A 642 3.41 4.26 -20.08
CA MET A 642 3.22 4.60 -21.50
C MET A 642 3.15 3.35 -22.39
N HIS A 643 3.92 2.30 -22.09
CA HIS A 643 4.02 1.10 -22.93
C HIS A 643 3.10 -0.06 -22.51
N HIS A 644 2.49 0.01 -21.32
CA HIS A 644 1.56 -1.00 -20.79
C HIS A 644 0.08 -0.59 -20.89
N ARG A 645 -0.26 0.23 -21.87
CA ARG A 645 -1.62 0.76 -22.08
C ARG A 645 -2.67 -0.29 -22.49
N ASP A 646 -2.24 -1.51 -22.77
CA ASP A 646 -3.09 -2.68 -23.06
C ASP A 646 -3.21 -3.65 -21.87
N TYR A 647 -2.71 -3.28 -20.68
CA TYR A 647 -2.55 -4.18 -19.53
C TYR A 647 -3.84 -4.96 -19.19
N TYR A 648 -4.97 -4.26 -19.13
CA TYR A 648 -6.29 -4.83 -18.80
C TYR A 648 -7.08 -5.34 -20.02
N ASP A 649 -6.64 -5.05 -21.25
CA ASP A 649 -7.40 -5.36 -22.46
C ASP A 649 -7.66 -6.87 -22.62
N GLY A 650 -6.75 -7.72 -22.14
CA GLY A 650 -6.83 -9.17 -22.24
C GLY A 650 -7.45 -9.91 -21.05
N TYR A 651 -7.95 -9.21 -20.03
CA TYR A 651 -8.50 -9.86 -18.83
C TYR A 651 -9.79 -10.63 -19.13
N ASP A 652 -10.05 -11.69 -18.38
CA ASP A 652 -11.32 -12.40 -18.48
C ASP A 652 -12.41 -11.60 -17.73
N ARG A 653 -13.42 -11.12 -18.48
CA ARG A 653 -14.52 -10.28 -17.96
C ARG A 653 -15.51 -11.06 -17.08
N SER A 654 -15.37 -12.39 -16.99
CA SER A 654 -16.18 -13.25 -16.11
C SER A 654 -15.59 -13.43 -14.71
N MET A 655 -14.34 -13.00 -14.51
CA MET A 655 -13.64 -13.11 -13.23
C MET A 655 -14.07 -12.01 -12.24
N PRO A 656 -13.74 -12.12 -10.94
CA PRO A 656 -13.86 -11.01 -10.00
C PRO A 656 -13.27 -9.72 -10.58
N LYS A 657 -13.89 -8.58 -10.22
CA LYS A 657 -13.42 -7.27 -10.71
C LYS A 657 -12.02 -6.96 -10.19
N VAL A 658 -11.40 -5.94 -10.75
CA VAL A 658 -10.11 -5.42 -10.26
C VAL A 658 -10.35 -4.11 -9.52
N TYR A 659 -9.72 -3.99 -8.37
CA TYR A 659 -9.42 -2.72 -7.73
C TYR A 659 -7.93 -2.46 -7.93
N LEU A 660 -7.56 -1.37 -8.59
CA LEU A 660 -6.17 -0.90 -8.65
C LEU A 660 -5.89 -0.04 -7.41
N GLY A 661 -5.64 -0.69 -6.27
CA GLY A 661 -5.68 -0.04 -4.97
C GLY A 661 -4.47 0.82 -4.66
N GLU A 662 -3.33 0.55 -5.27
CA GLU A 662 -2.14 1.39 -5.15
C GLU A 662 -1.41 1.48 -6.47
N TYR A 663 -1.26 2.71 -6.95
CA TYR A 663 -0.37 2.98 -8.06
C TYR A 663 0.17 4.40 -8.02
N ALA A 664 1.38 4.57 -8.56
CA ALA A 664 1.94 5.88 -8.87
C ALA A 664 3.00 5.75 -9.96
N ALA A 665 3.05 6.72 -10.88
CA ALA A 665 4.15 6.83 -11.80
C ALA A 665 5.35 7.50 -11.11
N SER A 666 6.54 6.95 -11.37
CA SER A 666 7.77 7.43 -10.76
C SER A 666 8.82 7.77 -11.80
N THR A 667 9.55 8.85 -11.54
CA THR A 667 10.83 9.14 -12.20
C THR A 667 11.99 8.68 -11.33
N ARG A 668 13.21 8.67 -11.88
CA ARG A 668 14.43 8.40 -11.09
C ARG A 668 14.63 9.40 -9.95
N ALA A 669 14.17 10.64 -10.12
CA ALA A 669 14.24 11.68 -9.10
C ALA A 669 13.20 11.49 -7.97
N LYS A 670 12.23 10.58 -8.13
CA LYS A 670 11.15 10.31 -7.16
C LYS A 670 10.37 11.59 -6.80
N ARG A 671 10.15 12.47 -7.79
CA ARG A 671 9.38 13.71 -7.63
C ARG A 671 8.19 13.69 -8.59
N PRO A 672 6.98 14.02 -8.12
CA PRO A 672 5.83 14.16 -9.00
C PRO A 672 5.96 15.43 -9.83
N ASN A 673 5.74 15.30 -11.14
CA ASN A 673 5.87 16.37 -12.12
C ASN A 673 4.87 16.15 -13.27
N VAL A 674 4.91 17.01 -14.29
CA VAL A 674 4.04 16.88 -15.46
C VAL A 674 4.25 15.53 -16.17
N GLU A 675 5.48 15.01 -16.22
CA GLU A 675 5.74 13.70 -16.82
C GLU A 675 5.00 12.55 -16.11
N THR A 676 5.11 12.47 -14.77
CA THR A 676 4.40 11.43 -14.00
C THR A 676 2.88 11.56 -14.17
N ALA A 677 2.37 12.79 -14.09
CA ALA A 677 0.95 13.07 -14.26
C ALA A 677 0.44 12.71 -15.67
N LEU A 678 1.18 13.01 -16.73
CA LEU A 678 0.77 12.63 -18.09
C LEU A 678 0.86 11.12 -18.32
N ALA A 679 1.85 10.43 -17.75
CA ALA A 679 1.92 8.98 -17.80
C ALA A 679 0.71 8.33 -17.12
N GLU A 680 0.33 8.83 -15.95
CA GLU A 680 -0.87 8.40 -15.22
C GLU A 680 -2.16 8.73 -16.00
N ALA A 681 -2.25 9.92 -16.61
CA ALA A 681 -3.40 10.32 -17.40
C ALA A 681 -3.57 9.43 -18.64
N LEU A 682 -2.48 9.11 -19.35
CA LEU A 682 -2.48 8.15 -20.45
C LEU A 682 -3.06 6.82 -19.96
N TYR A 683 -2.50 6.28 -18.88
CA TYR A 683 -2.91 4.98 -18.36
C TYR A 683 -4.37 4.96 -17.87
N LEU A 684 -4.81 6.00 -17.16
CA LEU A 684 -6.19 6.11 -16.68
C LEU A 684 -7.22 6.17 -17.83
N THR A 685 -6.86 6.67 -19.03
CA THR A 685 -7.77 6.53 -20.19
C THR A 685 -7.98 5.08 -20.60
N ASP A 686 -6.96 4.23 -20.46
CA ASP A 686 -7.04 2.81 -20.79
C ASP A 686 -7.72 2.01 -19.68
N VAL A 687 -7.51 2.42 -18.43
CA VAL A 687 -8.27 1.90 -17.29
C VAL A 687 -9.75 2.23 -17.45
N GLU A 688 -10.11 3.46 -17.83
CA GLU A 688 -11.50 3.84 -18.10
C GLU A 688 -12.09 3.05 -19.29
N ARG A 689 -11.29 2.79 -20.34
CA ARG A 689 -11.68 1.86 -21.42
C ARG A 689 -11.95 0.45 -20.88
N ASN A 690 -11.26 0.01 -19.84
CA ASN A 690 -11.46 -1.28 -19.18
C ASN A 690 -12.24 -1.18 -17.87
N GLY A 691 -13.06 -0.14 -17.69
CA GLY A 691 -13.85 0.05 -16.47
C GLY A 691 -14.97 -0.98 -16.26
N ASP A 692 -15.13 -1.91 -17.21
CA ASP A 692 -15.92 -3.14 -17.06
C ASP A 692 -15.15 -4.26 -16.33
N VAL A 693 -13.83 -4.16 -16.23
CA VAL A 693 -12.93 -5.04 -15.46
C VAL A 693 -12.45 -4.32 -14.20
N VAL A 694 -11.91 -3.11 -14.36
CA VAL A 694 -11.39 -2.29 -13.26
C VAL A 694 -12.52 -1.47 -12.67
N GLU A 695 -12.97 -1.85 -11.48
CA GLU A 695 -14.10 -1.20 -10.78
C GLU A 695 -13.64 0.07 -10.05
N MET A 696 -12.44 0.07 -9.49
CA MET A 696 -11.93 1.08 -8.58
C MET A 696 -10.44 1.32 -8.81
N THR A 697 -9.97 2.53 -8.52
CA THR A 697 -8.55 2.89 -8.53
C THR A 697 -8.25 3.92 -7.45
N SER A 698 -7.05 3.89 -6.87
CA SER A 698 -6.55 4.93 -5.97
C SER A 698 -5.05 5.13 -6.09
N TYR A 699 -4.64 6.38 -6.25
CA TYR A 699 -3.23 6.78 -6.17
C TYR A 699 -2.73 6.57 -4.73
N ALA A 700 -1.49 6.08 -4.59
CA ALA A 700 -0.83 5.92 -3.30
C ALA A 700 0.65 6.33 -3.34
N PRO A 701 1.24 6.79 -2.22
CA PRO A 701 0.56 7.31 -1.03
C PRO A 701 -0.02 8.71 -1.26
N MET A 702 -0.99 9.11 -0.42
CA MET A 702 -1.74 10.36 -0.66
C MET A 702 -1.08 11.60 -0.03
N LEU A 703 -0.69 11.53 1.24
CA LEU A 703 -0.26 12.69 2.03
C LEU A 703 1.17 12.52 2.54
N ALA A 704 1.99 13.56 2.42
CA ALA A 704 3.30 13.62 3.07
C ALA A 704 3.57 14.97 3.72
N LYS A 705 3.89 14.95 5.01
CA LYS A 705 4.31 16.14 5.75
C LYS A 705 5.77 16.49 5.45
N ASP A 706 6.06 17.77 5.27
CA ASP A 706 7.43 18.25 5.05
C ASP A 706 8.36 17.79 6.18
N GLY A 707 9.51 17.22 5.80
CA GLY A 707 10.52 16.72 6.74
C GLY A 707 10.28 15.31 7.29
N HIS A 708 9.12 14.69 7.02
CA HIS A 708 8.74 13.39 7.60
C HIS A 708 8.35 12.34 6.54
N HIS A 709 8.89 12.43 5.32
CA HIS A 709 8.52 11.52 4.23
C HIS A 709 9.14 10.11 4.42
N ASN A 710 8.28 9.08 4.51
CA ASN A 710 8.69 7.67 4.50
C ASN A 710 8.78 7.09 3.07
N TRP A 711 8.00 7.65 2.14
CA TRP A 711 7.88 7.19 0.76
C TRP A 711 7.87 8.39 -0.20
N ASN A 712 8.12 8.14 -1.49
CA ASN A 712 7.96 9.13 -2.56
C ASN A 712 7.74 8.43 -3.91
N PRO A 713 6.93 9.01 -4.84
CA PRO A 713 6.22 10.29 -4.73
C PRO A 713 4.85 10.19 -4.03
N ASP A 714 4.34 11.31 -3.51
CA ASP A 714 3.01 11.44 -2.88
C ASP A 714 2.09 12.39 -3.66
N MET A 715 0.77 12.21 -3.56
CA MET A 715 -0.19 13.04 -4.30
C MET A 715 -0.24 14.49 -3.79
N ILE A 716 -0.13 14.70 -2.48
CA ILE A 716 -0.26 16.00 -1.80
C ILE A 716 0.82 16.12 -0.71
N TYR A 717 1.65 17.16 -0.82
CA TYR A 717 2.60 17.52 0.22
C TYR A 717 2.05 18.64 1.11
N PHE A 718 2.37 18.65 2.39
CA PHE A 718 1.86 19.68 3.29
C PHE A 718 2.81 20.07 4.42
N SER A 719 2.55 21.23 5.02
CA SER A 719 3.16 21.71 6.26
C SER A 719 2.06 22.10 7.24
N ASN A 720 2.42 22.69 8.39
CA ASN A 720 1.44 23.21 9.35
C ASN A 720 0.65 24.41 8.78
N THR A 721 1.13 25.06 7.72
CA THR A 721 0.53 26.28 7.16
C THR A 721 0.13 26.17 5.70
N GLU A 722 0.60 25.16 4.98
CA GLU A 722 0.39 25.02 3.53
C GLU A 722 -0.02 23.61 3.13
N VAL A 723 -0.84 23.53 2.08
CA VAL A 723 -1.21 22.29 1.38
C VAL A 723 -0.83 22.49 -0.08
N ARG A 724 -0.07 21.54 -0.65
CA ARG A 724 0.52 21.62 -1.98
C ARG A 724 0.18 20.37 -2.81
N PRO A 725 -0.94 20.40 -3.53
CA PRO A 725 -1.26 19.38 -4.52
C PRO A 725 -0.22 19.34 -5.65
N THR A 726 0.04 18.15 -6.16
CA THR A 726 0.98 17.91 -7.25
C THR A 726 0.26 17.84 -8.60
N PRO A 727 0.96 17.79 -9.75
CA PRO A 727 0.29 17.58 -11.04
C PRO A 727 -0.52 16.26 -11.10
N ALA A 728 -0.12 15.23 -10.36
CA ALA A 728 -0.87 13.97 -10.24
C ALA A 728 -2.25 14.19 -9.60
N TYR A 729 -2.36 15.05 -8.58
CA TYR A 729 -3.64 15.41 -7.96
C TYR A 729 -4.65 15.93 -8.99
N ASP A 730 -4.22 16.80 -9.91
CA ASP A 730 -5.13 17.35 -10.91
C ASP A 730 -5.56 16.31 -11.94
N VAL A 731 -4.73 15.32 -12.26
CA VAL A 731 -5.13 14.18 -13.08
C VAL A 731 -6.23 13.38 -12.38
N GLN A 732 -6.01 13.00 -11.11
CA GLN A 732 -7.02 12.26 -10.32
C GLN A 732 -8.34 13.04 -10.22
N ARG A 733 -8.26 14.35 -9.92
CA ARG A 733 -9.43 15.23 -9.85
C ARG A 733 -10.20 15.28 -11.17
N LEU A 734 -9.49 15.44 -12.29
CA LEU A 734 -10.13 15.55 -13.60
C LEU A 734 -10.82 14.23 -14.01
N PHE A 735 -10.22 13.07 -13.71
CA PHE A 735 -10.89 11.79 -13.94
C PHE A 735 -12.09 11.57 -13.02
N SER A 736 -12.00 11.97 -11.74
CA SER A 736 -13.08 11.82 -10.77
C SER A 736 -14.28 12.74 -11.05
N VAL A 737 -14.02 14.03 -11.26
CA VAL A 737 -15.06 15.06 -11.48
C VAL A 737 -15.76 14.87 -12.83
N TYR A 738 -15.03 14.40 -13.85
CA TYR A 738 -15.54 14.16 -15.20
C TYR A 738 -15.62 12.65 -15.53
N GLY A 739 -16.08 11.86 -14.56
CA GLY A 739 -16.37 10.43 -14.72
C GLY A 739 -17.76 10.16 -15.30
N GLY A 740 -18.00 8.92 -15.73
CA GLY A 740 -19.30 8.43 -16.20
C GLY A 740 -19.43 6.92 -15.98
N ASP A 741 -20.62 6.37 -16.20
CA ASP A 741 -20.94 4.94 -16.02
C ASP A 741 -21.09 4.18 -17.35
N ARG A 742 -20.86 4.88 -18.47
CA ARG A 742 -20.86 4.32 -19.82
C ARG A 742 -19.59 4.72 -20.55
N TYR A 743 -18.80 3.75 -21.00
CA TYR A 743 -17.70 3.99 -21.93
C TYR A 743 -18.23 3.97 -23.37
N VAL A 744 -17.91 4.99 -24.16
CA VAL A 744 -18.23 5.07 -25.59
C VAL A 744 -16.98 4.64 -26.38
N SER A 745 -17.12 3.66 -27.26
CA SER A 745 -15.98 3.08 -27.97
C SER A 745 -15.34 4.09 -28.93
N THR A 746 -14.03 4.26 -28.76
CA THR A 746 -13.16 5.15 -29.53
C THR A 746 -12.01 4.37 -30.17
N SER A 747 -11.52 4.88 -31.30
CA SER A 747 -10.29 4.41 -31.94
C SER A 747 -9.45 5.60 -32.38
N LEU A 748 -8.16 5.58 -32.05
CA LEU A 748 -7.22 6.65 -32.38
C LEU A 748 -6.28 6.18 -33.50
N ASP A 749 -6.38 6.83 -34.66
CA ASP A 749 -5.47 6.65 -35.78
C ASP A 749 -4.33 7.67 -35.72
N ILE A 750 -3.13 7.15 -35.47
CA ILE A 750 -1.86 7.86 -35.37
C ILE A 750 -0.73 6.87 -35.69
N SER A 751 0.45 7.38 -36.07
CA SER A 751 1.65 6.55 -36.29
C SER A 751 1.85 5.56 -35.12
N PRO A 752 2.11 4.26 -35.40
CA PRO A 752 2.38 3.27 -34.37
C PRO A 752 3.49 3.67 -33.40
N THR A 753 4.50 4.42 -33.88
CA THR A 753 5.63 4.90 -33.07
C THR A 753 5.26 6.00 -32.06
N LEU A 754 4.07 6.59 -32.16
CA LEU A 754 3.61 7.68 -31.28
C LEU A 754 2.37 7.27 -30.46
N ARG A 755 1.81 6.08 -30.69
CA ARG A 755 0.54 5.65 -30.08
C ARG A 755 0.61 5.59 -28.55
N HIS A 756 1.77 5.24 -27.99
CA HIS A 756 1.99 5.20 -26.55
C HIS A 756 2.01 6.59 -25.89
N ARG A 757 2.09 7.68 -26.67
CA ARG A 757 2.17 9.07 -26.19
C ARG A 757 0.87 9.88 -26.31
N VAL A 758 -0.19 9.31 -26.90
CA VAL A 758 -1.45 10.04 -27.13
C VAL A 758 -2.63 9.17 -26.74
N ALA A 759 -3.60 9.75 -26.02
CA ALA A 759 -4.79 9.02 -25.61
C ALA A 759 -6.07 9.83 -25.72
N ALA A 760 -7.19 9.11 -25.86
CA ALA A 760 -8.52 9.66 -25.80
C ALA A 760 -9.48 8.69 -25.10
N SER A 761 -10.29 9.19 -24.17
CA SER A 761 -11.40 8.45 -23.56
C SER A 761 -12.68 9.27 -23.64
N LEU A 762 -13.80 8.62 -23.97
CA LEU A 762 -15.12 9.23 -23.98
C LEU A 762 -16.05 8.43 -23.08
N VAL A 763 -16.53 9.08 -22.02
CA VAL A 763 -17.55 8.50 -21.13
C VAL A 763 -18.82 9.33 -21.14
N ARG A 764 -19.93 8.67 -20.81
CA ARG A 764 -21.24 9.27 -20.61
C ARG A 764 -21.72 8.93 -19.21
N ASP A 765 -22.24 9.93 -18.52
CA ASP A 765 -23.07 9.76 -17.33
C ASP A 765 -24.51 9.49 -17.81
N SER A 766 -24.99 8.28 -17.58
CA SER A 766 -26.30 7.83 -18.04
C SER A 766 -27.46 8.53 -17.33
N GLN A 767 -27.25 9.04 -16.11
CA GLN A 767 -28.27 9.72 -15.32
C GLN A 767 -28.49 11.15 -15.82
N THR A 768 -27.40 11.87 -16.15
CA THR A 768 -27.49 13.26 -16.61
C THR A 768 -27.44 13.42 -18.13
N GLY A 769 -27.02 12.37 -18.85
CA GLY A 769 -26.79 12.39 -20.30
C GLY A 769 -25.50 13.10 -20.73
N ARG A 770 -24.75 13.69 -19.78
CA ARG A 770 -23.51 14.44 -20.05
C ARG A 770 -22.41 13.52 -20.56
N ARG A 771 -21.58 14.06 -21.45
CA ARG A 771 -20.42 13.38 -22.03
C ARG A 771 -19.14 14.10 -21.66
N TYR A 772 -18.09 13.32 -21.44
CA TYR A 772 -16.77 13.81 -21.07
C TYR A 772 -15.72 13.19 -21.99
N LEU A 773 -15.13 14.02 -22.86
CA LEU A 773 -14.02 13.65 -23.73
C LEU A 773 -12.69 14.07 -23.07
N LYS A 774 -11.89 13.08 -22.69
CA LYS A 774 -10.55 13.25 -22.10
C LYS A 774 -9.50 13.03 -23.18
N LEU A 775 -8.55 13.94 -23.32
CA LEU A 775 -7.54 13.95 -24.38
C LEU A 775 -6.16 14.22 -23.78
N VAL A 776 -5.20 13.33 -24.03
CA VAL A 776 -3.84 13.43 -23.51
C VAL A 776 -2.86 13.56 -24.68
N ASN A 777 -2.01 14.59 -24.64
CA ASN A 777 -0.88 14.78 -25.55
C ASN A 777 0.42 14.77 -24.75
N ALA A 778 1.13 13.64 -24.73
CA ALA A 778 2.46 13.53 -24.12
C ALA A 778 3.61 13.71 -25.12
N LEU A 779 3.36 14.34 -26.27
CA LEU A 779 4.38 14.65 -27.28
C LEU A 779 5.05 16.01 -27.00
N PRO A 780 6.31 16.21 -27.48
CA PRO A 780 7.00 17.51 -27.42
C PRO A 780 6.45 18.57 -28.39
N VAL A 781 5.38 18.27 -29.13
CA VAL A 781 4.81 19.11 -30.20
C VAL A 781 3.29 19.20 -30.05
N GLU A 782 2.70 20.18 -30.73
CA GLU A 782 1.25 20.29 -30.82
C GLU A 782 0.65 19.04 -31.49
N LEU A 783 -0.46 18.56 -30.94
CA LEU A 783 -1.28 17.50 -31.51
C LEU A 783 -2.60 18.10 -32.00
N THR A 784 -2.89 17.97 -33.30
CA THR A 784 -4.19 18.33 -33.87
C THR A 784 -5.03 17.09 -34.08
N LEU A 785 -6.23 17.06 -33.49
CA LEU A 785 -7.18 15.96 -33.63
C LEU A 785 -8.30 16.30 -34.60
N THR A 786 -8.55 15.38 -35.54
CA THR A 786 -9.81 15.31 -36.28
C THR A 786 -10.72 14.32 -35.59
N VAL A 787 -11.98 14.70 -35.29
CA VAL A 787 -12.94 13.82 -34.59
C VAL A 787 -14.05 13.39 -35.54
N ASN A 788 -14.16 12.08 -35.78
CA ASN A 788 -15.20 11.46 -36.59
C ASN A 788 -16.27 10.81 -35.69
N GLY A 789 -17.54 10.87 -36.09
CA GLY A 789 -18.64 10.20 -35.38
C GLY A 789 -19.08 10.87 -34.07
N LEU A 790 -18.52 12.04 -33.73
CA LEU A 790 -18.92 12.84 -32.58
C LEU A 790 -18.96 14.32 -32.95
N THR A 791 -20.08 14.98 -32.64
CA THR A 791 -20.19 16.43 -32.69
C THR A 791 -20.00 17.00 -31.29
N ILE A 792 -19.01 17.86 -31.11
CA ILE A 792 -18.79 18.60 -29.87
C ILE A 792 -19.50 19.95 -29.98
N PRO A 793 -20.55 20.22 -29.17
CA PRO A 793 -21.29 21.48 -29.24
C PRO A 793 -20.40 22.71 -29.01
N ALA A 794 -20.70 23.82 -29.70
CA ALA A 794 -20.08 25.10 -29.38
C ALA A 794 -20.43 25.53 -27.95
N GLY A 795 -19.47 26.12 -27.22
CA GLY A 795 -19.70 26.53 -25.82
C GLY A 795 -19.55 25.41 -24.77
N SER A 796 -19.28 24.17 -25.20
CA SER A 796 -18.91 23.06 -24.29
C SER A 796 -17.75 23.45 -23.38
N LYS A 797 -17.74 22.99 -22.13
CA LYS A 797 -16.73 23.42 -21.15
C LYS A 797 -15.43 22.69 -21.38
N ILE A 798 -14.32 23.41 -21.19
CA ILE A 798 -12.96 22.87 -21.23
C ILE A 798 -12.31 23.07 -19.88
N GLU A 799 -11.61 22.05 -19.40
CA GLU A 799 -10.63 22.15 -18.32
C GLU A 799 -9.34 21.44 -18.73
N GLU A 800 -8.19 22.10 -18.58
CA GLU A 800 -6.92 21.58 -19.08
C GLU A 800 -5.71 22.07 -18.28
N PHE A 801 -4.59 21.37 -18.42
CA PHE A 801 -3.27 21.89 -18.08
C PHE A 801 -2.24 21.49 -19.13
N CYS A 802 -1.13 22.23 -19.16
CA CYS A 802 0.08 21.88 -19.91
C CYS A 802 1.32 22.36 -19.13
N GLY A 803 2.47 21.77 -19.38
CA GLY A 803 3.74 22.18 -18.78
C GLY A 803 4.91 21.40 -19.35
N GLN A 804 6.14 21.80 -19.04
CA GLN A 804 7.31 21.00 -19.40
C GLN A 804 7.37 19.74 -18.53
N PRO A 805 7.95 18.62 -19.01
CA PRO A 805 7.96 17.34 -18.27
C PRO A 805 8.42 17.43 -16.81
N GLU A 806 9.39 18.31 -16.52
CA GLU A 806 9.97 18.49 -15.18
C GLU A 806 9.20 19.46 -14.26
N ASP A 807 8.16 20.13 -14.76
CA ASP A 807 7.39 21.09 -13.96
C ASP A 807 6.65 20.36 -12.82
N GLN A 808 6.89 20.80 -11.58
CA GLN A 808 6.25 20.24 -10.37
C GLN A 808 4.96 20.97 -9.98
N LYS A 809 4.59 22.01 -10.72
CA LYS A 809 3.38 22.79 -10.52
C LYS A 809 2.76 23.08 -11.86
N ILE A 810 1.44 22.97 -11.93
CA ILE A 810 0.67 23.33 -13.11
C ILE A 810 -0.37 24.38 -12.74
N THR A 811 -0.93 25.01 -13.76
CA THR A 811 -2.11 25.85 -13.62
C THR A 811 -3.21 25.25 -14.47
N VAL A 812 -4.29 24.82 -13.82
CA VAL A 812 -5.48 24.36 -14.54
C VAL A 812 -6.22 25.55 -15.13
N ARG A 813 -6.40 25.53 -16.44
CA ARG A 813 -7.14 26.54 -17.20
C ARG A 813 -8.56 26.03 -17.48
N ARG A 814 -9.54 26.93 -17.38
CA ARG A 814 -10.94 26.66 -17.72
C ARG A 814 -11.39 27.56 -18.85
N GLY A 815 -12.20 27.02 -19.75
CA GLY A 815 -12.69 27.75 -20.91
C GLY A 815 -13.87 27.08 -21.59
N THR A 816 -14.13 27.43 -22.84
CA THR A 816 -15.16 26.82 -23.67
C THR A 816 -14.61 26.43 -25.03
N VAL A 817 -15.20 25.42 -25.66
CA VAL A 817 -14.85 24.97 -27.01
C VAL A 817 -14.97 26.12 -28.01
N GLY A 818 -13.81 26.51 -28.56
CA GLY A 818 -13.66 27.41 -29.71
C GLY A 818 -13.05 26.67 -30.91
N LYS A 819 -12.55 27.41 -31.92
CA LYS A 819 -12.01 26.83 -33.15
C LYS A 819 -10.80 25.90 -32.94
N ASP A 820 -10.02 26.12 -31.89
CA ASP A 820 -8.78 25.38 -31.60
C ASP A 820 -8.94 24.32 -30.48
N ALA A 821 -10.17 23.95 -30.11
CA ALA A 821 -10.43 23.01 -29.01
C ALA A 821 -9.88 21.58 -29.24
N LEU A 822 -9.48 21.26 -30.47
CA LEU A 822 -8.85 19.99 -30.85
C LEU A 822 -7.37 20.14 -31.20
N LYS A 823 -6.78 21.31 -30.94
CA LYS A 823 -5.32 21.51 -30.93
C LYS A 823 -4.84 21.47 -29.49
N LEU A 824 -4.10 20.42 -29.15
CA LEU A 824 -3.53 20.20 -27.83
C LEU A 824 -2.08 20.69 -27.83
N PRO A 825 -1.70 21.60 -26.92
CA PRO A 825 -0.31 21.98 -26.73
C PRO A 825 0.59 20.76 -26.45
N PRO A 826 1.91 20.87 -26.64
CA PRO A 826 2.86 19.88 -26.12
C PRO A 826 2.59 19.60 -24.65
N TYR A 827 2.77 18.34 -24.24
CA TYR A 827 2.67 17.90 -22.83
C TYR A 827 1.42 18.46 -22.11
N SER A 828 0.25 18.06 -22.58
CA SER A 828 -1.03 18.57 -22.08
C SER A 828 -2.06 17.48 -21.82
N PHE A 829 -2.96 17.78 -20.88
CA PHE A 829 -4.15 17.00 -20.60
C PHE A 829 -5.38 17.93 -20.65
N ARG A 830 -6.39 17.55 -21.43
CA ARG A 830 -7.61 18.33 -21.65
C ARG A 830 -8.84 17.46 -21.44
N VAL A 831 -9.85 18.01 -20.76
CA VAL A 831 -11.19 17.45 -20.66
C VAL A 831 -12.19 18.40 -21.30
N ILE A 832 -13.10 17.86 -22.12
CA ILE A 832 -14.21 18.58 -22.74
C ILE A 832 -15.52 17.98 -22.24
N ALA A 833 -16.35 18.79 -21.60
CA ALA A 833 -17.64 18.37 -21.02
C ALA A 833 -18.82 19.02 -21.79
N PHE A 834 -19.77 18.19 -22.23
CA PHE A 834 -20.89 18.62 -23.08
C PHE A 834 -22.17 17.81 -22.94
#